data_AF-A0AAV2H1M2-F1
#
_entry.id   AF-A0AAV2H1M2-F1
#
_cell.length_a   1.000
_cell.length_b   1.000
_cell.length_c   1.000
_cell.angle_alpha   90.00
_cell.angle_beta   90.00
_cell.angle_gamma   90.00
#
_symmetry.space_group_name_H-M   'P 1'
#
loop_
_entity.id
_entity.type
_entity.pdbx_description
1 polymer ?
#
loop_
_entity_poly.entity_id
_entity_poly.type
_entity_poly.pdbx_seq_one_letter_code
_entity_poly.pdbx_strand_id
1 'polypeptide(L)'
;MASFQVEADAEVITARRTESLDAPHILKLEKAWTEMLFGRVNIVNIIEKAVLAITLCNKDDEIMGHAAFLDYPNHPNVDQADWELWFSSRYTNEQITPLNSLFLHYFVSKAHYDMGCAQEIIKTAFNAVPDLHFLFLLVPDGYKAEPCLGNVFSLMEKKQNDETSDTHSLFVCKRHEHVRTLHIRQAFVEDHDDLTPIFNRQSDMLHTTYGDYFLAELIEAQDADMQCLVAEVEKTSYGFMSISTDVNLDLLNECFELIPFNGLRKPHPDDNIKPPLLSTHDFRSVSTQNAVLFCSRLGLRDFKLLNFHNLFIHFFSIVKRYFDKTRLKKRHVNIFYLFTKLIFSLFFKKKKFSLLPPPLKRFVPTFCGAPNAFSIQLFCIAEQYEMRSFDFLPVAFSKFPDRDFCVITVPHMVPEFPLIQSFVRVTPKIPSILPQELYVFHRSGLLKNFKVRPAFPKDFEAIEKLVSTIELNEHIISDMKQYYIAKRDNDGTEIQAFVGECLGQVVGLSILRREENIEYIRSNYNIEDFIYFNHHGRDQHGHLHHFVLNPVFNHLTKHFFKEILRLSRKTSLYYPLYPAYTTEETLAKHSLITGLSSLVPVRARRQIDYPDGLGINGPSDRVIKKLPPFALNHINRKLVLEPKVSINARIVVVGASDVGLTFLETLVFCPHLKFNNITLISPHGIPGDLPPHELRDMFLPQSFAFPKDDGFAKISLRTWINVVYGKMTAINRQAITQVLVNGTSIVPYDHLVICTGQQFQVPTPTGADVHNNVTNQNLPQPPEKHYQGPVPPNLCLINDTYDAAMLLLRLDITPHNKKIVVYGNSMECYTTLQALLRLGFPGSSLTLVEPPIIEGVTCFNNPDVEQEMKKCLNKADVTMHGNCYLANWNDGLYEKGQDIKNLTFTTPTSYVKMDCDIFICYFKKDVDKAAFIAMNCACLVFDGKLVINSTFHTNDVSIRGAGPLTKFSRKYYCDPWTHANFNSREVGIAVS
;
A
#
# COMPACT_ATOMS: atom_id res chain seq x y z
N MET A 1 8.30 58.74 31.27
CA MET A 1 7.45 58.90 30.06
C MET A 1 6.59 57.66 29.96
N ALA A 2 5.28 57.82 30.08
CA ALA A 2 4.32 56.71 30.07
C ALA A 2 4.27 56.08 28.67
N SER A 3 4.57 54.79 28.56
CA SER A 3 4.39 54.00 27.35
C SER A 3 2.92 53.59 27.27
N PHE A 4 2.17 54.17 26.33
CA PHE A 4 0.87 53.65 25.90
C PHE A 4 1.08 52.24 25.35
N GLN A 5 0.72 51.20 26.11
CA GLN A 5 0.42 49.89 25.54
C GLN A 5 -0.97 50.02 24.90
N VAL A 6 -1.00 50.14 23.58
CA VAL A 6 -2.21 49.83 22.81
C VAL A 6 -2.41 48.32 22.97
N GLU A 7 -3.41 47.91 23.74
CA GLU A 7 -3.87 46.51 23.73
C GLU A 7 -4.30 46.20 22.30
N ALA A 8 -3.63 45.25 21.66
CA ALA A 8 -4.06 44.73 20.37
C ALA A 8 -5.40 44.01 20.55
N ASP A 9 -6.33 44.18 19.60
CA ASP A 9 -7.62 43.50 19.64
C ASP A 9 -7.42 41.97 19.68
N ALA A 10 -8.26 41.27 20.44
CA ALA A 10 -8.18 39.81 20.54
C ALA A 10 -8.57 39.17 19.19
N GLU A 11 -7.58 38.59 18.50
CA GLU A 11 -7.79 37.85 17.25
C GLU A 11 -7.91 36.34 17.49
N VAL A 12 -8.86 35.70 16.81
CA VAL A 12 -8.93 34.23 16.77
C VAL A 12 -7.94 33.76 15.72
N ILE A 13 -7.00 32.91 16.15
CA ILE A 13 -5.96 32.36 15.31
C ILE A 13 -6.13 30.85 15.12
N THR A 14 -5.66 30.37 13.98
CA THR A 14 -5.56 28.95 13.66
C THR A 14 -4.10 28.62 13.39
N ALA A 15 -3.59 27.56 14.01
CA ALA A 15 -2.24 27.08 13.76
C ALA A 15 -2.27 25.94 12.72
N ARG A 16 -1.41 26.02 11.72
CA ARG A 16 -1.20 24.93 10.74
C ARG A 16 0.27 24.74 10.43
N ARG A 17 0.59 23.62 9.77
CA ARG A 17 1.93 23.41 9.19
C ARG A 17 2.18 24.47 8.13
N THR A 18 3.42 24.94 8.05
CA THR A 18 3.85 25.91 7.04
C THR A 18 3.91 25.27 5.67
N GLU A 19 3.33 25.95 4.69
CA GLU A 19 3.43 25.62 3.28
C GLU A 19 4.48 26.51 2.62
N SER A 20 5.09 26.05 1.54
CA SER A 20 6.13 26.85 0.87
C SER A 20 5.57 28.09 0.17
N LEU A 21 4.28 28.11 -0.14
CA LEU A 21 3.56 29.28 -0.64
C LEU A 21 3.47 30.40 0.41
N ASP A 22 3.64 30.08 1.70
CA ASP A 22 3.65 31.06 2.79
C ASP A 22 4.91 31.94 2.78
N ALA A 23 6.00 31.48 2.14
CA ALA A 23 7.31 32.13 2.20
C ALA A 23 7.31 33.65 1.90
N PRO A 24 6.63 34.15 0.84
CA PRO A 24 6.59 35.60 0.57
C PRO A 24 5.85 36.40 1.63
N HIS A 25 4.87 35.80 2.31
CA HIS A 25 4.10 36.45 3.37
C HIS A 25 4.87 36.44 4.69
N ILE A 26 5.57 35.35 4.99
CA ILE A 26 6.48 35.24 6.15
C ILE A 26 7.58 36.31 6.07
N LEU A 27 8.18 36.53 4.89
CA LEU A 27 9.21 37.55 4.69
C LEU A 27 8.72 38.98 4.98
N LYS A 28 7.42 39.26 4.81
CA LYS A 28 6.86 40.59 5.13
C LYS A 28 6.79 40.86 6.64
N LEU A 29 6.86 39.82 7.47
CA LEU A 29 6.84 39.91 8.93
C LEU A 29 8.24 40.06 9.53
N GLU A 30 9.29 40.04 8.71
CA GLU A 30 10.67 40.15 9.16
C GLU A 30 10.94 41.53 9.77
N LYS A 31 11.50 41.54 10.98
CA LYS A 31 11.85 42.75 11.73
C LYS A 31 13.38 42.81 11.89
N ALA A 32 13.90 43.99 12.26
CA ALA A 32 15.33 44.16 12.48
C ALA A 32 15.92 43.16 13.50
N TRP A 33 15.17 42.87 14.57
CA TRP A 33 15.60 41.89 15.58
C TRP A 33 15.62 40.44 15.06
N THR A 34 14.84 40.11 14.02
CA THR A 34 14.82 38.78 13.41
C THR A 34 16.19 38.45 12.81
N GLU A 35 16.74 39.36 11.99
CA GLU A 35 18.09 39.20 11.40
C GLU A 35 19.17 39.21 12.49
N MET A 36 18.98 39.96 13.58
CA MET A 36 19.93 40.00 14.71
C MET A 36 19.99 38.66 15.48
N LEU A 37 18.85 37.99 15.68
CA LEU A 37 18.78 36.72 16.41
C LEU A 37 19.13 35.50 15.54
N PHE A 38 18.61 35.44 14.32
CA PHE A 38 18.69 34.26 13.46
C PHE A 38 19.66 34.40 12.29
N GLY A 39 20.20 35.60 12.06
CA GLY A 39 21.03 35.92 10.91
C GLY A 39 20.23 36.02 9.61
N ARG A 40 20.95 36.12 8.49
CA ARG A 40 20.33 36.12 7.16
C ARG A 40 19.92 34.72 6.76
N VAL A 41 18.62 34.52 6.66
CA VAL A 41 18.01 33.21 6.43
C VAL A 41 17.37 33.15 5.04
N ASN A 42 17.63 32.07 4.31
CA ASN A 42 16.80 31.73 3.15
C ASN A 42 15.56 30.98 3.65
N ILE A 43 14.42 31.69 3.71
CA ILE A 43 13.18 31.17 4.27
C ILE A 43 12.69 29.88 3.58
N VAL A 44 12.80 29.81 2.25
CA VAL A 44 12.36 28.63 1.48
C VAL A 44 13.19 27.42 1.87
N ASN A 45 14.51 27.61 2.01
CA ASN A 45 15.41 26.55 2.44
C ASN A 45 15.15 26.11 3.90
N ILE A 46 14.79 27.04 4.80
CA ILE A 46 14.44 26.68 6.18
C ILE A 46 13.12 25.91 6.23
N ILE A 47 12.06 26.38 5.55
CA ILE A 47 10.78 25.67 5.50
C ILE A 47 10.98 24.26 4.96
N GLU A 48 11.81 24.09 3.93
CA GLU A 48 12.04 22.78 3.31
C GLU A 48 12.87 21.81 4.17
N LYS A 49 13.75 22.33 5.04
CA LYS A 49 14.68 21.50 5.86
C LYS A 49 14.27 21.38 7.32
N ALA A 50 13.31 22.17 7.77
CA ALA A 50 12.73 22.08 9.11
C ALA A 50 12.04 20.73 9.30
N VAL A 51 12.20 20.14 10.48
CA VAL A 51 11.42 18.96 10.88
C VAL A 51 10.02 19.37 11.33
N LEU A 52 9.90 20.57 11.92
CA LEU A 52 8.64 21.18 12.32
C LEU A 52 8.62 22.65 11.92
N ALA A 53 7.62 23.07 11.16
CA ALA A 53 7.39 24.48 10.81
C ALA A 53 5.91 24.78 11.01
N ILE A 54 5.62 25.86 11.75
CA ILE A 54 4.28 26.24 12.19
C ILE A 54 3.99 27.66 11.71
N THR A 55 2.81 27.86 11.17
CA THR A 55 2.29 29.16 10.75
C THR A 55 0.96 29.41 11.44
N LEU A 56 0.81 30.60 12.01
CA LEU A 56 -0.43 31.09 12.59
C LEU A 56 -1.14 31.98 11.58
N CYS A 57 -2.40 31.70 11.32
CA CYS A 57 -3.27 32.51 10.47
C CYS A 57 -4.45 33.05 11.27
N ASN A 58 -4.97 34.22 10.90
CA ASN A 58 -6.26 34.70 11.40
C ASN A 58 -7.41 34.13 10.54
N LYS A 59 -8.65 34.59 10.80
CA LYS A 59 -9.85 34.13 10.09
C LYS A 59 -9.87 34.45 8.59
N ASP A 60 -9.09 35.44 8.16
CA ASP A 60 -8.98 35.87 6.76
C ASP A 60 -7.79 35.21 6.05
N ASP A 61 -7.23 34.14 6.64
CA ASP A 61 -6.00 33.46 6.21
C ASP A 61 -4.75 34.37 6.13
N GLU A 62 -4.77 35.52 6.81
CA GLU A 62 -3.58 36.37 6.93
C GLU A 62 -2.58 35.74 7.89
N ILE A 63 -1.31 35.65 7.48
CA ILE A 63 -0.25 35.12 8.33
C ILE A 63 0.08 36.11 9.45
N MET A 64 -0.13 35.66 10.68
CA MET A 64 0.13 36.42 11.92
C MET A 64 1.50 36.11 12.51
N GLY A 65 2.01 34.90 12.34
CA GLY A 65 3.32 34.51 12.84
C GLY A 65 3.80 33.18 12.30
N HIS A 66 5.10 32.95 12.36
CA HIS A 66 5.73 31.75 11.84
C HIS A 66 6.95 31.36 12.67
N ALA A 67 7.15 30.06 12.86
CA ALA A 67 8.37 29.50 13.42
C ALA A 67 8.83 28.24 12.68
N ALA A 68 10.14 28.06 12.62
CA ALA A 68 10.76 26.86 12.07
C ALA A 68 11.73 26.23 13.08
N PHE A 69 11.59 24.92 13.26
CA PHE A 69 12.32 24.11 14.22
C PHE A 69 13.11 23.00 13.52
N LEU A 70 14.37 22.86 13.91
CA LEU A 70 15.29 21.83 13.44
C LEU A 70 15.79 20.97 14.61
N ASP A 71 16.35 19.81 14.29
CA ASP A 71 16.82 18.78 15.22
C ASP A 71 18.31 18.94 15.63
N TYR A 72 18.87 20.12 15.42
CA TYR A 72 20.23 20.51 15.80
C TYR A 72 20.30 22.04 16.00
N PRO A 73 21.28 22.56 16.75
CA PRO A 73 21.41 24.00 16.99
C PRO A 73 21.86 24.78 15.75
N ASN A 74 21.40 26.02 15.59
CA ASN A 74 21.88 26.98 14.59
C ASN A 74 23.23 27.62 14.98
N HIS A 75 24.16 26.82 15.52
CA HIS A 75 25.47 27.28 15.96
C HIS A 75 26.55 26.95 14.92
N PRO A 76 27.28 27.93 14.35
CA PRO A 76 28.22 27.70 13.23
C PRO A 76 29.33 26.67 13.51
N ASN A 77 29.81 26.60 14.75
CA ASN A 77 30.90 25.70 15.15
C ASN A 77 30.43 24.35 15.72
N VAL A 78 29.13 24.05 15.68
CA VAL A 78 28.60 22.78 16.18
C VAL A 78 28.20 21.91 15.00
N ASP A 79 28.78 20.71 14.90
CA ASP A 79 28.34 19.73 13.92
C ASP A 79 26.92 19.26 14.27
N GLN A 80 26.02 19.29 13.28
CA GLN A 80 24.67 18.77 13.44
C GLN A 80 24.63 17.31 13.89
N ALA A 81 25.67 16.51 13.60
CA ALA A 81 25.75 15.10 14.00
C ALA A 81 26.15 14.93 15.48
N ASP A 82 26.95 15.84 16.03
CA ASP A 82 27.61 15.69 17.33
C ASP A 82 27.17 16.74 18.37
N TRP A 83 26.03 17.41 18.13
CA TRP A 83 25.57 18.50 19.02
C TRP A 83 25.32 18.05 20.46
N GLU A 84 24.99 16.78 20.70
CA GLU A 84 24.79 16.21 22.04
C GLU A 84 26.07 16.28 22.89
N LEU A 85 27.25 16.10 22.28
CA LEU A 85 28.56 16.24 22.95
C LEU A 85 28.85 17.70 23.29
N TRP A 86 28.53 18.62 22.37
CA TRP A 86 28.62 20.05 22.61
C TRP A 86 27.70 20.48 23.77
N PHE A 87 26.46 20.00 23.78
CA PHE A 87 25.48 20.34 24.80
C PHE A 87 25.91 19.81 26.18
N SER A 88 26.21 18.51 26.25
CA SER A 88 26.54 17.82 27.51
C SER A 88 27.87 18.28 28.13
N SER A 89 28.80 18.82 27.33
CA SER A 89 30.04 19.39 27.86
C SER A 89 29.84 20.74 28.55
N ARG A 90 28.87 21.55 28.10
CA ARG A 90 28.68 22.95 28.55
C ARG A 90 27.55 23.17 29.54
N TYR A 91 26.42 22.48 29.37
CA TYR A 91 25.18 22.75 30.11
C TYR A 91 24.85 21.65 31.11
N THR A 92 24.10 21.99 32.16
CA THR A 92 23.63 21.02 33.16
C THR A 92 22.77 19.93 32.51
N ASN A 93 22.97 18.69 32.95
CA ASN A 93 22.46 17.51 32.27
C ASN A 93 21.03 17.18 32.74
N GLU A 94 20.03 17.78 32.10
CA GLU A 94 18.70 17.16 32.03
C GLU A 94 18.77 15.99 31.02
N GLN A 95 17.88 15.00 31.09
CA GLN A 95 17.85 13.85 30.16
C GLN A 95 17.40 14.30 28.75
N ILE A 96 18.22 15.11 28.10
CA ILE A 96 17.98 15.73 26.81
C ILE A 96 18.54 14.80 25.73
N THR A 97 17.70 14.51 24.75
CA THR A 97 18.00 13.60 23.65
C THR A 97 17.48 14.19 22.34
N PRO A 98 17.98 13.74 21.18
CA PRO A 98 17.43 14.15 19.90
C PRO A 98 15.95 13.76 19.72
N LEU A 99 15.44 12.79 20.48
CA LEU A 99 14.00 12.45 20.48
C LEU A 99 13.16 13.58 21.06
N ASN A 100 13.59 14.14 22.19
CA ASN A 100 12.77 15.03 23.01
C ASN A 100 13.14 16.52 22.90
N SER A 101 13.98 16.90 21.94
CA SER A 101 14.45 18.26 21.76
C SER A 101 14.37 18.76 20.31
N LEU A 102 14.07 20.04 20.15
CA LEU A 102 14.19 20.79 18.90
C LEU A 102 14.74 22.20 19.17
N PHE A 103 15.33 22.80 18.15
CA PHE A 103 15.92 24.13 18.19
C PHE A 103 15.12 25.08 17.30
N LEU A 104 14.76 26.25 17.84
CA LEU A 104 14.13 27.33 17.09
C LEU A 104 15.17 28.01 16.20
N HIS A 105 15.01 27.87 14.88
CA HIS A 105 15.95 28.43 13.89
C HIS A 105 15.44 29.72 13.25
N TYR A 106 14.13 29.96 13.30
CA TYR A 106 13.54 31.18 12.74
C TYR A 106 12.21 31.47 13.43
N PHE A 107 11.97 32.74 13.73
CA PHE A 107 10.70 33.23 14.27
C PHE A 107 10.39 34.64 13.76
N VAL A 108 9.18 34.83 13.26
CA VAL A 108 8.63 36.13 12.86
C VAL A 108 7.18 36.24 13.29
N SER A 109 6.70 37.47 13.49
CA SER A 109 5.31 37.72 13.83
C SER A 109 4.89 39.14 13.49
N LYS A 110 3.58 39.34 13.30
CA LYS A 110 2.96 40.63 13.06
C LYS A 110 3.17 41.55 14.27
N ALA A 111 3.46 42.82 14.00
CA ALA A 111 3.63 43.82 15.06
C ALA A 111 2.41 43.85 15.99
N HIS A 112 2.67 44.03 17.29
CA HIS A 112 1.67 44.05 18.37
C HIS A 112 1.09 42.68 18.78
N TYR A 113 1.33 41.61 18.01
CA TYR A 113 0.90 40.25 18.33
C TYR A 113 2.05 39.30 18.70
N ASP A 114 3.28 39.82 18.82
CA ASP A 114 4.51 39.04 18.99
C ASP A 114 4.44 38.03 20.15
N MET A 115 3.94 38.46 21.31
CA MET A 115 3.86 37.64 22.52
C MET A 115 2.86 36.49 22.37
N GLY A 116 1.66 36.80 21.87
CA GLY A 116 0.61 35.79 21.64
C GLY A 116 1.02 34.77 20.58
N CYS A 117 1.68 35.24 19.50
CA CYS A 117 2.20 34.36 18.47
C CYS A 117 3.25 33.38 19.01
N ALA A 118 4.21 33.87 19.81
CA ALA A 118 5.23 33.03 20.41
C ALA A 118 4.60 31.96 21.32
N GLN A 119 3.67 32.33 22.21
CA GLN A 119 3.01 31.39 23.13
C GLN A 119 2.22 30.31 22.38
N GLU A 120 1.41 30.69 21.38
CA GLU A 120 0.58 29.72 20.67
C GLU A 120 1.43 28.80 19.77
N ILE A 121 2.50 29.30 19.14
CA ILE A 121 3.43 28.47 18.37
C ILE A 121 4.08 27.42 19.26
N ILE A 122 4.57 27.80 20.45
CA ILE A 122 5.26 26.90 21.37
C ILE A 122 4.29 25.84 21.91
N LYS A 123 3.08 26.24 22.28
CA LYS A 123 2.00 25.34 22.67
C LYS A 123 1.65 24.36 21.53
N THR A 124 1.51 24.87 20.30
CA THR A 124 1.25 24.06 19.11
C THR A 124 2.38 23.06 18.86
N ALA A 125 3.64 23.45 19.04
CA ALA A 125 4.79 22.56 18.85
C ALA A 125 4.79 21.38 19.83
N PHE A 126 4.54 21.64 21.12
CA PHE A 126 4.43 20.58 22.13
C PHE A 126 3.21 19.67 21.91
N ASN A 127 2.10 20.21 21.41
CA ASN A 127 0.92 19.42 21.05
C ASN A 127 1.15 18.59 19.77
N ALA A 128 1.86 19.12 18.78
CA ALA A 128 2.12 18.41 17.54
C ALA A 128 3.11 17.24 17.70
N VAL A 129 4.01 17.30 18.69
CA VAL A 129 5.05 16.30 18.92
C VAL A 129 4.99 15.82 20.38
N PRO A 130 4.35 14.67 20.65
CA PRO A 130 4.19 14.14 22.01
C PRO A 130 5.51 13.93 22.76
N ASP A 131 6.54 13.42 22.08
CA ASP A 131 7.85 13.14 22.68
C ASP A 131 8.68 14.40 22.96
N LEU A 132 8.29 15.57 22.43
CA LEU A 132 9.02 16.82 22.56
C LEU A 132 8.86 17.39 23.97
N HIS A 133 9.97 17.52 24.69
CA HIS A 133 10.02 18.04 26.06
C HIS A 133 10.74 19.39 26.16
N PHE A 134 11.68 19.64 25.24
CA PHE A 134 12.55 20.81 25.28
C PHE A 134 12.56 21.52 23.93
N LEU A 135 12.32 22.83 23.98
CA LEU A 135 12.58 23.73 22.88
C LEU A 135 13.75 24.63 23.25
N PHE A 136 14.71 24.76 22.34
CA PHE A 136 15.90 25.56 22.56
C PHE A 136 15.93 26.78 21.64
N LEU A 137 16.47 27.88 22.17
CA LEU A 137 16.75 29.11 21.44
C LEU A 137 18.21 29.50 21.68
N LEU A 138 19.00 29.63 20.61
CA LEU A 138 20.32 30.25 20.70
C LEU A 138 20.21 31.75 20.41
N VAL A 139 20.85 32.55 21.26
CA VAL A 139 20.95 34.00 21.11
C VAL A 139 22.44 34.35 20.99
N PRO A 140 22.88 35.03 19.93
CA PRO A 140 24.28 35.45 19.79
C PRO A 140 24.70 36.41 20.91
N ASP A 141 25.96 36.33 21.34
CA ASP A 141 26.46 37.15 22.42
C ASP A 141 26.51 38.63 22.05
N GLY A 142 26.16 39.48 23.02
CA GLY A 142 25.94 40.92 22.80
C GLY A 142 24.49 41.28 22.46
N TYR A 143 23.63 40.30 22.21
CA TYR A 143 22.20 40.50 21.99
C TYR A 143 21.37 39.91 23.15
N LYS A 144 20.17 40.46 23.35
CA LYS A 144 19.19 39.92 24.29
C LYS A 144 18.09 39.22 23.51
N ALA A 145 17.51 38.16 24.10
CA ALA A 145 16.29 37.58 23.56
C ALA A 145 15.21 38.68 23.49
N GLU A 146 14.52 38.75 22.36
CA GLU A 146 13.39 39.69 22.20
C GLU A 146 12.33 39.41 23.27
N PRO A 147 11.66 40.42 23.87
CA PRO A 147 10.78 40.21 25.03
C PRO A 147 9.70 39.14 24.82
N CYS A 148 9.19 38.99 23.60
CA CYS A 148 8.21 37.95 23.26
C CYS A 148 8.78 36.52 23.41
N LEU A 149 10.07 36.32 23.11
CA LEU A 149 10.75 35.03 23.28
C LEU A 149 11.36 34.89 24.68
N GLY A 150 11.90 35.97 25.25
CA GLY A 150 12.49 35.97 26.59
C GLY A 150 11.51 35.68 27.73
N ASN A 151 10.20 35.88 27.50
CA ASN A 151 9.15 35.49 28.45
C ASN A 151 8.78 34.01 28.37
N VAL A 152 9.11 33.32 27.27
CA VAL A 152 8.78 31.90 27.06
C VAL A 152 10.00 31.01 27.30
N PHE A 153 11.19 31.52 27.00
CA PHE A 153 12.45 30.79 27.13
C PHE A 153 13.26 31.32 28.33
N SER A 154 13.70 30.41 29.19
CA SER A 154 14.58 30.69 30.34
C SER A 154 16.04 30.41 30.01
N LEU A 155 16.98 31.18 30.58
CA LEU A 155 18.41 30.99 30.35
C LEU A 155 18.88 29.65 30.95
N MET A 156 19.61 28.86 30.17
CA MET A 156 20.17 27.58 30.63
C MET A 156 21.39 27.80 31.53
N GLU A 157 21.49 27.01 32.60
CA GLU A 157 22.64 27.02 33.50
C GLU A 157 23.85 26.32 32.85
N LYS A 158 24.99 27.03 32.85
CA LYS A 158 26.28 26.47 32.43
C LYS A 158 26.93 25.68 33.57
N LYS A 159 27.73 24.68 33.22
CA LYS A 159 28.55 23.95 34.21
C LYS A 159 29.66 24.85 34.76
N GLN A 160 29.93 24.75 36.07
CA GLN A 160 30.82 25.63 36.83
C GLN A 160 32.30 25.69 36.35
N ASN A 161 32.73 24.83 35.43
CA ASN A 161 34.12 24.72 34.95
C ASN A 161 34.31 25.15 33.49
N ASP A 162 33.35 25.82 32.87
CA ASP A 162 33.47 26.24 31.46
C ASP A 162 34.08 27.66 31.38
N GLU A 163 35.42 27.73 31.24
CA GLU A 163 36.17 28.97 31.03
C GLU A 163 36.19 29.41 29.55
N THR A 164 35.46 28.73 28.66
CA THR A 164 35.47 29.09 27.23
C THR A 164 34.58 30.32 26.96
N SER A 165 35.11 31.28 26.19
CA SER A 165 34.31 32.40 25.69
C SER A 165 33.32 31.84 24.67
N ASP A 166 32.08 31.60 25.12
CA ASP A 166 31.01 31.30 24.18
C ASP A 166 30.77 32.49 23.27
N THR A 167 30.13 32.23 22.13
CA THR A 167 29.67 33.25 21.18
C THR A 167 28.15 33.39 21.20
N HIS A 168 27.47 32.54 21.98
CA HIS A 168 26.03 32.43 22.06
C HIS A 168 25.60 31.99 23.46
N SER A 169 24.44 32.47 23.88
CA SER A 169 23.72 32.05 25.08
C SER A 169 22.54 31.14 24.71
N LEU A 170 22.41 30.02 25.41
CA LEU A 170 21.34 29.04 25.18
C LEU A 170 20.18 29.26 26.14
N PHE A 171 18.96 29.29 25.60
CA PHE A 171 17.73 29.36 26.37
C PHE A 171 16.89 28.10 26.13
N VAL A 172 16.09 27.71 27.13
CA VAL A 172 15.21 26.53 27.11
C VAL A 172 13.77 26.91 27.46
N CYS A 173 12.83 26.30 26.77
CA CYS A 173 11.42 26.27 27.13
C CYS A 173 11.04 24.81 27.40
N LYS A 174 10.44 24.54 28.57
CA LYS A 174 10.15 23.17 29.01
C LYS A 174 8.66 22.86 28.85
N ARG A 175 8.35 21.67 28.30
CA ARG A 175 6.96 21.23 28.08
C ARG A 175 6.10 21.35 29.34
N HIS A 176 6.61 20.98 30.51
CA HIS A 176 5.84 20.95 31.75
C HIS A 176 5.43 22.34 32.27
N GLU A 177 6.05 23.41 31.78
CA GLU A 177 5.66 24.79 32.07
C GLU A 177 4.37 25.18 31.30
N HIS A 178 4.12 24.52 30.16
CA HIS A 178 2.93 24.74 29.32
C HIS A 178 1.87 23.64 29.47
N VAL A 179 2.29 22.39 29.64
CA VAL A 179 1.45 21.20 29.74
C VAL A 179 1.86 20.41 30.98
N ARG A 180 1.15 20.62 32.10
CA ARG A 180 1.44 19.97 33.39
C ARG A 180 1.41 18.45 33.27
N THR A 181 2.24 17.78 34.06
CA THR A 181 2.23 16.31 34.20
C THR A 181 1.05 15.87 35.04
N LEU A 182 0.31 14.88 34.56
CA LEU A 182 -0.83 14.35 35.29
C LEU A 182 -0.34 13.45 36.43
N HIS A 183 -0.99 13.57 37.59
CA HIS A 183 -0.77 12.64 38.67
C HIS A 183 -1.71 11.45 38.49
N ILE A 184 -1.16 10.27 38.20
CA ILE A 184 -1.95 9.05 38.02
C ILE A 184 -1.96 8.26 39.33
N ARG A 185 -3.16 7.92 39.82
CA ARG A 185 -3.36 7.10 41.03
C ARG A 185 -4.47 6.07 40.84
N GLN A 186 -4.66 5.22 41.84
CA GLN A 186 -5.81 4.31 41.89
C GLN A 186 -7.13 5.11 41.95
N ALA A 187 -8.16 4.63 41.25
CA ALA A 187 -9.52 5.16 41.33
C ALA A 187 -10.21 4.79 42.65
N PHE A 188 -10.96 5.72 43.22
CA PHE A 188 -11.90 5.53 44.32
C PHE A 188 -13.34 5.84 43.87
N VAL A 189 -14.34 5.34 44.60
CA VAL A 189 -15.75 5.46 44.19
C VAL A 189 -16.19 6.93 44.10
N GLU A 190 -15.59 7.80 44.92
CA GLU A 190 -15.81 9.25 44.91
C GLU A 190 -15.40 9.92 43.58
N ASP A 191 -14.50 9.32 42.80
CA ASP A 191 -14.09 9.86 41.49
C ASP A 191 -15.22 9.77 40.44
N HIS A 192 -16.29 9.02 40.70
CA HIS A 192 -17.43 8.86 39.80
C HIS A 192 -18.07 10.20 39.41
N ASP A 193 -18.27 11.10 40.37
CA ASP A 193 -18.95 12.38 40.15
C ASP A 193 -18.16 13.28 39.20
N ASP A 194 -16.82 13.27 39.31
CA ASP A 194 -15.91 14.05 38.46
C ASP A 194 -15.83 13.49 37.03
N LEU A 195 -15.88 12.15 36.89
CA LEU A 195 -15.68 11.45 35.62
C LEU A 195 -16.96 11.35 34.76
N THR A 196 -18.14 11.31 35.39
CA THR A 196 -19.43 11.17 34.69
C THR A 196 -19.66 12.24 33.62
N PRO A 197 -19.39 13.55 33.87
CA PRO A 197 -19.49 14.58 32.84
C PRO A 197 -18.56 14.35 31.63
N ILE A 198 -17.40 13.74 31.84
CA ILE A 198 -16.42 13.46 30.77
C ILE A 198 -16.95 12.34 29.90
N PHE A 199 -17.44 11.25 30.50
CA PHE A 199 -18.06 10.14 29.78
C PHE A 199 -19.30 10.58 28.99
N ASN A 200 -20.17 11.39 29.61
CA ASN A 200 -21.37 11.94 28.96
C ASN A 200 -21.06 12.78 27.73
N ARG A 201 -19.96 13.55 27.75
CA ARG A 201 -19.55 14.34 26.58
C ARG A 201 -18.96 13.49 25.46
N GLN A 202 -18.37 12.34 25.80
CA GLN A 202 -17.66 11.49 24.86
C GLN A 202 -18.51 10.36 24.29
N SER A 203 -19.59 9.95 24.98
CA SER A 203 -20.47 8.88 24.52
C SER A 203 -21.86 8.92 25.17
N ASP A 204 -22.88 9.16 24.36
CA ASP A 204 -24.29 8.98 24.76
C ASP A 204 -24.66 7.49 24.96
N MET A 205 -23.84 6.57 24.42
CA MET A 205 -24.16 5.14 24.33
C MET A 205 -23.88 4.39 25.64
N LEU A 206 -22.91 4.84 26.44
CA LEU A 206 -22.49 4.15 27.67
C LEU A 206 -23.59 4.21 28.76
N HIS A 207 -24.22 5.36 28.95
CA HIS A 207 -25.36 5.51 29.86
C HIS A 207 -26.53 4.61 29.47
N THR A 208 -26.83 4.52 28.17
CA THR A 208 -27.93 3.70 27.65
C THR A 208 -27.66 2.19 27.82
N THR A 209 -26.39 1.78 27.78
CA THR A 209 -26.01 0.35 27.76
C THR A 209 -25.74 -0.21 29.16
N TYR A 210 -25.14 0.57 30.05
CA TYR A 210 -24.66 0.10 31.35
C TYR A 210 -25.33 0.78 32.56
N GLY A 211 -26.20 1.79 32.32
CA GLY A 211 -26.91 2.52 33.37
C GLY A 211 -26.06 3.62 34.03
N ASP A 212 -26.66 4.41 34.92
CA ASP A 212 -26.03 5.63 35.47
C ASP A 212 -24.91 5.35 36.49
N TYR A 213 -24.89 4.16 37.10
CA TYR A 213 -23.95 3.78 38.16
C TYR A 213 -22.82 2.85 37.71
N PHE A 214 -22.71 2.56 36.40
CA PHE A 214 -21.76 1.55 35.90
C PHE A 214 -20.31 1.83 36.29
N LEU A 215 -19.92 3.11 36.34
CA LEU A 215 -18.55 3.50 36.64
C LEU A 215 -18.22 3.28 38.12
N ALA A 216 -19.18 3.56 39.02
CA ALA A 216 -19.03 3.28 40.45
C ALA A 216 -18.93 1.78 40.70
N GLU A 217 -19.79 0.97 40.07
CA GLU A 217 -19.73 -0.50 40.16
C GLU A 217 -18.40 -1.06 39.62
N LEU A 218 -17.90 -0.52 38.50
CA LEU A 218 -16.61 -0.92 37.93
C LEU A 218 -15.44 -0.57 38.86
N ILE A 219 -15.48 0.61 39.50
CA ILE A 219 -14.45 1.01 40.48
C ILE A 219 -14.56 0.19 41.77
N GLU A 220 -15.77 -0.20 42.20
CA GLU A 220 -15.95 -1.03 43.39
C GLU A 220 -15.49 -2.48 43.15
N ALA A 221 -15.66 -3.00 41.93
CA ALA A 221 -15.32 -4.37 41.54
C ALA A 221 -13.81 -4.63 41.29
N GLN A 222 -12.92 -3.69 41.62
CA GLN A 222 -11.48 -3.84 41.41
C GLN A 222 -10.90 -5.02 42.22
N ASP A 223 -10.06 -5.84 41.59
CA ASP A 223 -9.44 -7.03 42.18
C ASP A 223 -8.01 -7.26 41.62
N ALA A 224 -7.40 -8.42 41.88
CA ALA A 224 -6.04 -8.70 41.41
C ALA A 224 -5.90 -8.71 39.88
N ASP A 225 -6.99 -8.92 39.13
CA ASP A 225 -7.03 -9.10 37.68
C ASP A 225 -7.66 -7.91 36.94
N MET A 226 -8.37 -7.01 37.63
CA MET A 226 -8.94 -5.78 37.10
C MET A 226 -8.66 -4.59 38.03
N GLN A 227 -8.06 -3.53 37.47
CA GLN A 227 -7.66 -2.33 38.21
C GLN A 227 -8.13 -1.07 37.47
N CYS A 228 -8.50 -0.02 38.22
CA CYS A 228 -8.92 1.26 37.69
C CYS A 228 -7.98 2.38 38.16
N LEU A 229 -7.60 3.25 37.22
CA LEU A 229 -6.68 4.36 37.42
C LEU A 229 -7.37 5.68 37.07
N VAL A 230 -7.03 6.75 37.77
CA VAL A 230 -7.48 8.11 37.45
C VAL A 230 -6.32 9.08 37.30
N ALA A 231 -6.51 10.08 36.44
CA ALA A 231 -5.64 11.24 36.33
C ALA A 231 -6.20 12.39 37.16
N GLU A 232 -5.48 12.76 38.22
CA GLU A 232 -5.87 13.83 39.14
C GLU A 232 -5.11 15.13 38.83
N VAL A 233 -5.85 16.24 38.82
CA VAL A 233 -5.30 17.61 38.82
C VAL A 233 -6.03 18.41 39.89
N GLU A 234 -5.29 18.98 40.84
CA GLU A 234 -5.85 19.82 41.91
C GLU A 234 -7.01 19.14 42.65
N LYS A 235 -6.88 17.84 42.96
CA LYS A 235 -7.88 16.98 43.63
C LYS A 235 -9.15 16.67 42.84
N THR A 236 -9.20 17.03 41.56
CA THR A 236 -10.30 16.68 40.66
C THR A 236 -9.84 15.64 39.64
N SER A 237 -10.66 14.64 39.38
CA SER A 237 -10.34 13.57 38.43
C SER A 237 -10.74 13.96 37.00
N TYR A 238 -9.76 13.97 36.08
CA TYR A 238 -9.94 14.40 34.68
C TYR A 238 -9.69 13.29 33.64
N GLY A 239 -9.40 12.07 34.08
CA GLY A 239 -9.26 10.93 33.18
C GLY A 239 -9.35 9.62 33.93
N PHE A 240 -9.72 8.57 33.22
CA PHE A 240 -9.97 7.24 33.76
C PHE A 240 -9.42 6.17 32.82
N MET A 241 -8.84 5.12 33.40
CA MET A 241 -8.37 3.94 32.66
C MET A 241 -8.67 2.67 33.47
N SER A 242 -9.51 1.79 32.93
CA SER A 242 -9.71 0.44 33.45
C SER A 242 -8.85 -0.55 32.67
N ILE A 243 -8.10 -1.38 33.40
CA ILE A 243 -7.17 -2.37 32.86
C ILE A 243 -7.47 -3.76 33.42
N SER A 244 -7.30 -4.80 32.60
CA SER A 244 -7.53 -6.19 33.03
C SER A 244 -6.60 -7.22 32.39
N THR A 245 -6.24 -8.27 33.14
CA THR A 245 -5.48 -9.43 32.66
C THR A 245 -6.33 -10.44 31.87
N ASP A 246 -7.66 -10.33 31.91
CA ASP A 246 -8.56 -11.21 31.15
C ASP A 246 -8.57 -10.82 29.66
N VAL A 247 -7.69 -11.46 28.90
CA VAL A 247 -7.54 -11.23 27.46
C VAL A 247 -7.63 -12.57 26.73
N ASN A 248 -8.56 -12.67 25.78
CA ASN A 248 -8.68 -13.83 24.90
C ASN A 248 -7.58 -13.82 23.82
N LEU A 249 -6.38 -14.26 24.18
CA LEU A 249 -5.22 -14.29 23.30
C LEU A 249 -5.41 -15.19 22.08
N ASP A 250 -6.20 -16.25 22.22
CA ASP A 250 -6.43 -17.21 21.14
C ASP A 250 -7.30 -16.58 20.04
N LEU A 251 -8.37 -15.87 20.41
CA LEU A 251 -9.18 -15.09 19.47
C LEU A 251 -8.35 -14.00 18.77
N LEU A 252 -7.51 -13.27 19.52
CA LEU A 252 -6.63 -12.26 18.93
C LEU A 252 -5.64 -12.88 17.94
N ASN A 253 -5.07 -14.04 18.27
CA ASN A 253 -4.17 -14.76 17.36
C ASN A 253 -4.90 -15.33 16.13
N GLU A 254 -6.15 -15.74 16.26
CA GLU A 254 -6.95 -16.12 15.10
C GLU A 254 -7.16 -14.94 14.15
N CYS A 255 -7.35 -13.72 14.66
CA CYS A 255 -7.77 -12.56 13.89
C CYS A 255 -6.65 -11.61 13.44
N PHE A 256 -5.51 -11.56 14.14
CA PHE A 256 -4.41 -10.60 13.89
C PHE A 256 -3.04 -11.28 13.72
N GLU A 257 -2.13 -10.61 13.01
CA GLU A 257 -0.75 -11.06 12.79
C GLU A 257 0.13 -10.85 14.03
N LEU A 258 0.10 -11.81 14.96
CA LEU A 258 0.81 -11.71 16.24
C LEU A 258 2.18 -12.39 16.30
N ILE A 259 2.68 -12.97 15.20
CA ILE A 259 4.03 -13.57 15.15
C ILE A 259 5.12 -12.59 15.63
N PRO A 260 5.13 -11.30 15.21
CA PRO A 260 6.15 -10.34 15.66
C PRO A 260 6.12 -10.06 17.17
N PHE A 261 5.01 -10.39 17.84
CA PHE A 261 4.78 -10.19 19.27
C PHE A 261 4.70 -11.50 20.05
N ASN A 262 5.13 -12.61 19.44
CA ASN A 262 5.07 -13.96 20.00
C ASN A 262 3.67 -14.36 20.52
N GLY A 263 2.62 -13.99 19.79
CA GLY A 263 1.25 -14.31 20.19
C GLY A 263 0.79 -13.63 21.48
N LEU A 264 1.48 -12.56 21.91
CA LEU A 264 1.29 -11.91 23.22
C LEU A 264 1.51 -12.89 24.40
N ARG A 265 2.33 -13.92 24.19
CA ARG A 265 2.73 -14.94 25.17
C ARG A 265 4.25 -14.93 25.32
N LYS A 266 4.75 -15.46 26.44
CA LYS A 266 6.20 -15.67 26.64
C LYS A 266 6.71 -16.70 25.60
N PRO A 267 7.94 -16.58 25.08
CA PRO A 267 8.50 -17.58 24.16
C PRO A 267 8.55 -18.98 24.75
N HIS A 268 8.19 -20.00 23.98
CA HIS A 268 8.24 -21.41 24.37
C HIS A 268 8.90 -22.27 23.28
N PRO A 269 9.68 -23.32 23.62
CA PRO A 269 10.32 -24.18 22.62
C PRO A 269 9.35 -24.88 21.64
N ASP A 270 8.13 -25.15 22.09
CA ASP A 270 7.07 -25.79 21.29
C ASP A 270 6.24 -24.78 20.45
N ASP A 271 6.63 -23.51 20.40
CA ASP A 271 5.95 -22.51 19.58
C ASP A 271 6.07 -22.85 18.08
N ASN A 272 4.93 -22.96 17.41
CA ASN A 272 4.86 -23.20 15.97
C ASN A 272 4.52 -21.90 15.23
N ILE A 273 5.57 -21.14 14.91
CA ILE A 273 5.47 -19.84 14.22
C ILE A 273 5.71 -19.92 12.72
N LYS A 274 6.33 -21.00 12.24
CA LYS A 274 6.59 -21.17 10.82
C LYS A 274 5.34 -21.78 10.21
N PRO A 275 4.71 -21.14 9.21
CA PRO A 275 3.71 -21.86 8.44
C PRO A 275 4.33 -23.19 8.01
N PRO A 276 3.55 -24.30 8.01
CA PRO A 276 4.02 -25.49 7.32
C PRO A 276 4.52 -24.99 5.97
N LEU A 277 5.68 -25.47 5.53
CA LEU A 277 6.17 -25.24 4.19
C LEU A 277 5.13 -25.86 3.22
N LEU A 278 3.99 -25.20 3.05
CA LEU A 278 3.49 -24.83 1.75
C LEU A 278 4.66 -24.12 1.17
N SER A 279 5.41 -24.96 0.49
CA SER A 279 6.70 -24.67 0.01
C SER A 279 6.55 -23.34 -0.75
N THR A 280 7.49 -22.40 -0.70
CA THR A 280 7.45 -21.29 -1.70
C THR A 280 7.50 -21.88 -3.13
N HIS A 281 7.92 -23.14 -3.18
CA HIS A 281 7.52 -24.26 -4.03
C HIS A 281 6.00 -24.63 -4.10
N ASP A 282 4.97 -23.91 -3.72
CA ASP A 282 3.56 -24.23 -4.07
C ASP A 282 3.01 -23.17 -5.01
N PHE A 283 3.64 -21.99 -5.00
CA PHE A 283 3.71 -21.12 -6.16
C PHE A 283 4.79 -21.58 -7.16
N ARG A 284 5.83 -22.33 -6.73
CA ARG A 284 6.90 -22.89 -7.60
C ARG A 284 6.89 -24.43 -7.86
N SER A 285 6.10 -25.28 -7.20
CA SER A 285 6.29 -26.79 -7.20
C SER A 285 5.10 -27.73 -7.29
N VAL A 286 3.88 -27.29 -7.62
CA VAL A 286 2.95 -28.25 -8.25
C VAL A 286 3.57 -28.80 -9.57
N SER A 287 4.57 -28.12 -10.13
CA SER A 287 5.37 -28.56 -11.29
C SER A 287 6.62 -29.40 -10.93
N THR A 288 7.30 -29.21 -9.80
CA THR A 288 8.63 -29.79 -9.54
C THR A 288 8.65 -31.11 -8.74
N GLN A 289 7.75 -31.32 -7.76
CA GLN A 289 7.79 -32.54 -6.92
C GLN A 289 7.45 -33.82 -7.70
N ASN A 290 6.56 -33.74 -8.69
CA ASN A 290 6.21 -34.89 -9.54
C ASN A 290 7.31 -35.23 -10.58
N ALA A 291 8.20 -34.30 -10.90
CA ALA A 291 9.34 -34.54 -11.79
C ALA A 291 10.50 -35.22 -11.05
N VAL A 292 10.76 -34.84 -9.80
CA VAL A 292 11.83 -35.42 -8.97
C VAL A 292 11.52 -36.87 -8.56
N LEU A 293 10.27 -37.18 -8.22
CA LEU A 293 9.84 -38.55 -7.90
C LEU A 293 9.82 -39.48 -9.14
N PHE A 294 9.75 -38.91 -10.35
CA PHE A 294 9.76 -39.64 -11.62
C PHE A 294 11.19 -39.88 -12.14
N CYS A 295 12.10 -38.91 -11.95
CA CYS A 295 13.52 -39.06 -12.28
C CYS A 295 14.25 -40.06 -11.36
N SER A 296 13.87 -40.16 -10.08
CA SER A 296 14.44 -41.14 -9.16
C SER A 296 14.09 -42.60 -9.53
N ARG A 297 12.93 -42.83 -10.17
CA ARG A 297 12.53 -44.14 -10.72
C ARG A 297 13.22 -44.49 -12.05
N LEU A 298 13.84 -43.51 -12.72
CA LEU A 298 14.56 -43.69 -13.99
C LEU A 298 16.09 -43.78 -13.83
N GLY A 299 16.62 -43.70 -12.60
CA GLY A 299 18.03 -43.97 -12.31
C GLY A 299 19.03 -42.87 -12.70
N LEU A 300 18.58 -41.62 -12.93
CA LEU A 300 19.45 -40.48 -13.24
C LEU A 300 19.86 -39.77 -11.93
N ARG A 301 21.14 -39.88 -11.53
CA ARG A 301 21.59 -39.55 -10.17
C ARG A 301 22.14 -38.13 -9.93
N ASP A 302 22.36 -37.30 -10.95
CA ASP A 302 23.03 -36.00 -10.77
C ASP A 302 22.26 -34.82 -11.37
N PHE A 303 21.40 -34.16 -10.57
CA PHE A 303 20.87 -32.82 -10.87
C PHE A 303 20.66 -32.03 -9.56
N LYS A 304 21.38 -30.91 -9.40
CA LYS A 304 21.12 -29.91 -8.34
C LYS A 304 19.96 -28.98 -8.75
N LEU A 305 19.16 -28.56 -7.77
CA LEU A 305 17.93 -27.77 -7.92
C LEU A 305 18.08 -26.58 -8.89
N LEU A 306 17.31 -26.59 -9.97
CA LEU A 306 17.13 -25.47 -10.90
C LEU A 306 15.62 -25.26 -11.15
N ASN A 307 15.16 -24.00 -11.12
CA ASN A 307 13.78 -23.55 -11.39
C ASN A 307 13.13 -24.26 -12.60
N PHE A 308 11.84 -24.62 -12.58
CA PHE A 308 11.19 -25.36 -13.69
C PHE A 308 11.20 -24.62 -15.03
N HIS A 309 11.19 -23.28 -15.02
CA HIS A 309 11.37 -22.46 -16.22
C HIS A 309 12.81 -22.57 -16.76
N ASN A 310 13.79 -22.58 -15.85
CA ASN A 310 15.18 -22.88 -16.19
C ASN A 310 15.37 -24.36 -16.53
N LEU A 311 14.59 -25.30 -16.00
CA LEU A 311 14.66 -26.71 -16.36
C LEU A 311 14.10 -26.92 -17.77
N PHE A 312 13.02 -26.23 -18.17
CA PHE A 312 12.46 -26.32 -19.51
C PHE A 312 13.37 -25.64 -20.55
N ILE A 313 13.90 -24.45 -20.23
CA ILE A 313 14.84 -23.71 -21.09
C ILE A 313 16.21 -24.40 -21.12
N HIS A 314 16.70 -24.95 -20.01
CA HIS A 314 17.98 -25.66 -19.94
C HIS A 314 17.86 -27.07 -20.52
N PHE A 315 16.73 -27.77 -20.39
CA PHE A 315 16.44 -29.03 -21.09
C PHE A 315 16.31 -28.78 -22.59
N PHE A 316 15.59 -27.74 -23.06
CA PHE A 316 15.60 -27.36 -24.48
C PHE A 316 16.98 -26.90 -24.95
N SER A 317 17.77 -26.20 -24.13
CA SER A 317 19.13 -25.74 -24.49
C SER A 317 20.14 -26.89 -24.53
N ILE A 318 20.06 -27.86 -23.61
CA ILE A 318 20.84 -29.09 -23.62
C ILE A 318 20.42 -29.97 -24.80
N VAL A 319 19.11 -30.11 -25.07
CA VAL A 319 18.58 -30.88 -26.21
C VAL A 319 18.91 -30.21 -27.53
N LYS A 320 18.90 -28.87 -27.62
CA LYS A 320 19.33 -28.09 -28.80
C LYS A 320 20.84 -28.19 -29.02
N ARG A 321 21.65 -28.15 -27.94
CA ARG A 321 23.10 -28.45 -27.99
C ARG A 321 23.41 -29.92 -28.35
N TYR A 322 22.53 -30.86 -27.99
CA TYR A 322 22.64 -32.28 -28.38
C TYR A 322 22.23 -32.51 -29.84
N PHE A 323 21.21 -31.78 -30.31
CA PHE A 323 20.72 -31.79 -31.69
C PHE A 323 21.72 -31.14 -32.67
N ASP A 324 22.37 -30.04 -32.26
CA ASP A 324 23.39 -29.38 -33.09
C ASP A 324 24.66 -30.22 -33.26
N LYS A 325 24.89 -31.24 -32.41
CA LYS A 325 26.08 -32.10 -32.46
C LYS A 325 25.88 -33.46 -33.14
N THR A 326 24.65 -33.92 -33.41
CA THR A 326 24.47 -35.25 -34.03
C THR A 326 23.33 -35.30 -35.06
N ARG A 327 23.68 -35.59 -36.32
CA ARG A 327 22.75 -35.97 -37.40
C ARG A 327 22.08 -37.30 -37.05
N LEU A 328 20.86 -37.30 -36.51
CA LEU A 328 20.10 -38.54 -36.28
C LEU A 328 18.66 -38.47 -36.81
N LYS A 329 18.22 -39.62 -37.35
CA LYS A 329 17.07 -39.83 -38.25
C LYS A 329 15.69 -39.65 -37.57
N LYS A 330 14.70 -39.27 -38.39
CA LYS A 330 13.24 -39.04 -38.18
C LYS A 330 12.48 -39.94 -37.17
N ARG A 331 13.04 -41.07 -36.71
CA ARG A 331 12.35 -42.07 -35.87
C ARG A 331 12.34 -41.71 -34.38
N HIS A 332 13.29 -40.91 -33.88
CA HIS A 332 13.36 -40.50 -32.47
C HIS A 332 12.49 -39.28 -32.11
N VAL A 333 12.16 -38.42 -33.08
CA VAL A 333 11.23 -37.28 -32.89
C VAL A 333 9.81 -37.76 -32.57
N ASN A 334 9.36 -38.86 -33.18
CA ASN A 334 8.06 -39.46 -32.90
C ASN A 334 7.99 -40.07 -31.49
N ILE A 335 9.09 -40.62 -30.96
CA ILE A 335 9.14 -41.16 -29.60
C ILE A 335 9.11 -40.03 -28.58
N PHE A 336 9.81 -38.90 -28.85
CA PHE A 336 9.75 -37.70 -28.03
C PHE A 336 8.36 -37.07 -28.00
N TYR A 337 7.69 -36.96 -29.15
CA TYR A 337 6.31 -36.49 -29.26
C TYR A 337 5.32 -37.44 -28.56
N LEU A 338 5.55 -38.75 -28.60
CA LEU A 338 4.73 -39.72 -27.87
C LEU A 338 4.95 -39.61 -26.35
N PHE A 339 6.17 -39.34 -25.91
CA PHE A 339 6.54 -39.25 -24.49
C PHE A 339 5.99 -37.97 -23.85
N THR A 340 6.07 -36.83 -24.54
CA THR A 340 5.44 -35.57 -24.09
C THR A 340 3.92 -35.69 -24.11
N LYS A 341 3.34 -36.34 -25.13
CA LYS A 341 1.89 -36.58 -25.24
C LYS A 341 1.36 -37.58 -24.20
N LEU A 342 2.15 -38.57 -23.78
CA LEU A 342 1.79 -39.54 -22.73
C LEU A 342 1.82 -38.91 -21.34
N ILE A 343 2.88 -38.13 -21.03
CA ILE A 343 2.97 -37.36 -19.78
C ILE A 343 1.82 -36.34 -19.71
N PHE A 344 1.55 -35.58 -20.78
CA PHE A 344 0.44 -34.62 -20.79
C PHE A 344 -0.96 -35.26 -20.74
N SER A 345 -1.17 -36.39 -21.45
CA SER A 345 -2.43 -37.15 -21.44
C SER A 345 -2.78 -37.66 -20.03
N LEU A 346 -1.80 -38.14 -19.28
CA LEU A 346 -1.98 -38.58 -17.89
C LEU A 346 -2.22 -37.41 -16.93
N PHE A 347 -1.64 -36.24 -17.21
CA PHE A 347 -1.81 -35.02 -16.39
C PHE A 347 -3.15 -34.30 -16.61
N PHE A 348 -3.64 -34.18 -17.85
CA PHE A 348 -4.88 -33.42 -18.17
C PHE A 348 -6.17 -34.25 -18.11
N LYS A 349 -6.12 -35.58 -18.30
CA LYS A 349 -7.34 -36.42 -18.19
C LYS A 349 -7.86 -36.57 -16.75
N LYS A 350 -7.08 -36.22 -15.72
CA LYS A 350 -7.45 -36.51 -14.32
C LYS A 350 -7.60 -35.32 -13.36
N LYS A 351 -7.16 -34.08 -13.66
CA LYS A 351 -7.43 -32.90 -12.80
C LYS A 351 -7.49 -31.58 -13.58
N LYS A 352 -8.47 -30.73 -13.24
CA LYS A 352 -8.49 -29.29 -13.56
C LYS A 352 -7.27 -28.65 -12.90
N PHE A 353 -6.31 -28.18 -13.68
CA PHE A 353 -5.24 -27.33 -13.17
C PHE A 353 -5.81 -25.93 -12.97
N SER A 354 -5.82 -25.43 -11.74
CA SER A 354 -5.93 -24.01 -11.44
C SER A 354 -4.53 -23.50 -11.16
N LEU A 355 -4.08 -22.44 -11.84
CA LEU A 355 -2.92 -21.65 -11.37
C LEU A 355 -3.31 -20.70 -10.24
N LEU A 356 -4.61 -20.62 -9.93
CA LEU A 356 -5.06 -20.06 -8.67
C LEU A 356 -4.53 -20.92 -7.53
N PRO A 357 -3.93 -20.31 -6.49
CA PRO A 357 -3.64 -21.04 -5.27
C PRO A 357 -4.95 -21.70 -4.79
N PRO A 358 -4.93 -22.97 -4.36
CA PRO A 358 -6.07 -23.50 -3.62
C PRO A 358 -6.39 -22.53 -2.48
N PRO A 359 -7.65 -22.43 -2.00
CA PRO A 359 -7.95 -21.62 -0.83
C PRO A 359 -7.04 -22.11 0.30
N LEU A 360 -5.98 -21.35 0.56
CA LEU A 360 -4.96 -21.70 1.54
C LEU A 360 -5.70 -21.72 2.87
N LYS A 361 -5.77 -22.89 3.51
CA LYS A 361 -6.18 -22.93 4.91
C LYS A 361 -5.22 -22.01 5.65
N ARG A 362 -5.77 -20.91 6.16
CA ARG A 362 -5.05 -19.87 6.91
C ARG A 362 -4.20 -20.54 7.97
N PHE A 363 -2.88 -20.36 7.88
CA PHE A 363 -2.00 -20.79 8.94
C PHE A 363 -2.24 -19.90 10.16
N VAL A 364 -2.63 -20.51 11.26
CA VAL A 364 -2.71 -19.84 12.56
C VAL A 364 -1.54 -20.40 13.38
N PRO A 365 -0.54 -19.56 13.72
CA PRO A 365 0.56 -19.97 14.58
C PRO A 365 0.05 -20.50 15.92
N THR A 366 0.76 -21.43 16.53
CA THR A 366 0.46 -21.93 17.87
C THR A 366 1.51 -21.44 18.84
N PHE A 367 1.07 -20.85 19.95
CA PHE A 367 1.94 -20.30 21.00
C PHE A 367 1.62 -20.98 22.33
N CYS A 368 2.60 -21.65 22.92
CA CYS A 368 2.43 -22.51 24.09
C CYS A 368 2.85 -21.84 25.41
N GLY A 369 3.44 -20.65 25.34
CA GLY A 369 3.88 -19.93 26.52
C GLY A 369 2.77 -19.33 27.37
N ALA A 370 3.15 -18.92 28.59
CA ALA A 370 2.26 -18.22 29.51
C ALA A 370 1.77 -16.88 28.92
N PRO A 371 0.53 -16.44 29.23
CA PRO A 371 0.02 -15.14 28.80
C PRO A 371 0.96 -14.00 29.21
N ASN A 372 1.12 -12.99 28.37
CA ASN A 372 2.05 -11.88 28.60
C ASN A 372 1.44 -10.50 28.34
N ALA A 373 0.12 -10.41 28.29
CA ALA A 373 -0.60 -9.17 28.03
C ALA A 373 -1.68 -8.90 29.07
N PHE A 374 -1.95 -7.61 29.30
CA PHE A 374 -3.20 -7.10 29.86
C PHE A 374 -3.84 -6.15 28.85
N SER A 375 -5.13 -5.86 29.02
CA SER A 375 -5.91 -5.00 28.14
C SER A 375 -6.35 -3.71 28.84
N ILE A 376 -6.51 -2.64 28.08
CA ILE A 376 -7.29 -1.46 28.48
C ILE A 376 -8.72 -1.71 28.03
N GLN A 377 -9.64 -1.84 28.99
CA GLN A 377 -11.07 -2.12 28.74
C GLN A 377 -11.86 -0.84 28.51
N LEU A 378 -11.55 0.21 29.27
CA LEU A 378 -12.20 1.51 29.19
C LEU A 378 -11.16 2.61 29.37
N PHE A 379 -11.24 3.65 28.55
CA PHE A 379 -10.37 4.82 28.63
C PHE A 379 -11.17 6.09 28.32
N CYS A 380 -11.03 7.10 29.17
CA CYS A 380 -11.52 8.45 28.89
C CYS A 380 -10.55 9.47 29.49
N ILE A 381 -10.50 10.66 28.91
CA ILE A 381 -9.71 11.78 29.42
C ILE A 381 -10.30 13.08 28.92
N ALA A 382 -10.31 14.13 29.75
CA ALA A 382 -10.74 15.45 29.32
C ALA A 382 -9.85 15.97 28.19
N GLU A 383 -10.46 16.58 27.18
CA GLU A 383 -9.80 17.06 25.94
C GLU A 383 -8.55 17.90 26.20
N GLN A 384 -8.61 18.80 27.19
CA GLN A 384 -7.49 19.65 27.60
C GLN A 384 -6.24 18.90 28.11
N TYR A 385 -6.39 17.63 28.50
CA TYR A 385 -5.32 16.78 29.01
C TYR A 385 -5.04 15.56 28.12
N GLU A 386 -5.72 15.43 26.97
CA GLU A 386 -5.64 14.25 26.11
C GLU A 386 -4.20 13.94 25.66
N MET A 387 -3.41 14.98 25.38
CA MET A 387 -1.99 14.90 25.03
C MET A 387 -1.08 14.34 26.13
N ARG A 388 -1.60 14.14 27.35
CA ARG A 388 -0.90 13.56 28.51
C ARG A 388 -1.41 12.16 28.87
N SER A 389 -2.26 11.57 28.03
CA SER A 389 -2.77 10.21 28.19
C SER A 389 -1.68 9.15 28.37
N PHE A 390 -0.49 9.35 27.78
CA PHE A 390 0.66 8.45 27.97
C PHE A 390 1.11 8.31 29.44
N ASP A 391 0.83 9.31 30.29
CA ASP A 391 1.20 9.30 31.72
C ASP A 391 0.54 8.13 32.48
N PHE A 392 -0.55 7.55 31.96
CA PHE A 392 -1.20 6.36 32.55
C PHE A 392 -0.36 5.08 32.42
N LEU A 393 0.38 4.90 31.33
CA LEU A 393 1.02 3.61 31.00
C LEU A 393 2.05 3.16 32.06
N PRO A 394 2.96 4.02 32.57
CA PRO A 394 3.89 3.63 33.63
C PRO A 394 3.18 3.05 34.87
N VAL A 395 2.07 3.67 35.29
CA VAL A 395 1.29 3.19 36.44
C VAL A 395 0.54 1.91 36.10
N ALA A 396 -0.03 1.79 34.90
CA ALA A 396 -0.69 0.56 34.45
C ALA A 396 0.26 -0.66 34.47
N PHE A 397 1.48 -0.53 33.92
CA PHE A 397 2.47 -1.61 33.98
C PHE A 397 2.96 -1.92 35.40
N SER A 398 2.93 -0.94 36.31
CA SER A 398 3.28 -1.18 37.71
C SER A 398 2.27 -2.08 38.44
N LYS A 399 1.01 -2.12 37.98
CA LYS A 399 -0.05 -2.98 38.52
C LYS A 399 0.08 -4.44 38.07
N PHE A 400 0.63 -4.67 36.87
CA PHE A 400 0.84 -5.99 36.31
C PHE A 400 2.32 -6.24 35.96
N PRO A 401 3.21 -6.39 36.96
CA PRO A 401 4.65 -6.43 36.77
C PRO A 401 5.16 -7.63 35.95
N ASP A 402 4.37 -8.70 35.83
CA ASP A 402 4.66 -9.93 35.08
C ASP A 402 4.30 -9.85 33.58
N ARG A 403 3.49 -8.86 33.18
CA ARG A 403 3.02 -8.66 31.80
C ARG A 403 3.85 -7.61 31.06
N ASP A 404 4.40 -7.99 29.91
CA ASP A 404 5.20 -7.06 29.10
C ASP A 404 4.37 -6.29 28.08
N PHE A 405 3.15 -6.75 27.76
CA PHE A 405 2.29 -6.12 26.77
C PHE A 405 1.02 -5.50 27.38
N CYS A 406 0.66 -4.32 26.89
CA CYS A 406 -0.61 -3.66 27.08
C CYS A 406 -1.32 -3.63 25.72
N VAL A 407 -2.58 -4.05 25.67
CA VAL A 407 -3.37 -4.08 24.44
C VAL A 407 -4.63 -3.26 24.57
N ILE A 408 -5.12 -2.71 23.46
CA ILE A 408 -6.42 -2.05 23.41
C ILE A 408 -7.06 -2.37 22.06
N THR A 409 -8.36 -2.67 22.09
CA THR A 409 -9.14 -2.83 20.88
C THR A 409 -10.03 -1.61 20.67
N VAL A 410 -10.07 -1.11 19.44
CA VAL A 410 -10.77 0.14 19.10
C VAL A 410 -11.65 -0.09 17.87
N PRO A 411 -12.94 0.28 17.88
CA PRO A 411 -13.80 0.14 16.70
C PRO A 411 -13.23 0.89 15.48
N HIS A 412 -13.40 0.33 14.28
CA HIS A 412 -12.80 0.88 13.04
C HIS A 412 -13.21 2.32 12.69
N MET A 413 -14.36 2.78 13.19
CA MET A 413 -14.88 4.12 12.91
C MET A 413 -14.40 5.17 13.92
N VAL A 414 -13.74 4.75 14.99
CA VAL A 414 -13.19 5.67 16.00
C VAL A 414 -11.81 6.16 15.53
N PRO A 415 -11.59 7.48 15.41
CA PRO A 415 -10.29 8.05 15.06
C PRO A 415 -9.19 7.71 16.07
N GLU A 416 -7.93 7.75 15.61
CA GLU A 416 -6.79 7.56 16.52
C GLU A 416 -6.63 8.75 17.47
N PHE A 417 -6.75 8.49 18.77
CA PHE A 417 -6.50 9.47 19.84
C PHE A 417 -5.06 9.36 20.37
N PRO A 418 -4.52 10.40 21.03
CA PRO A 418 -3.10 10.51 21.40
C PRO A 418 -2.50 9.29 22.11
N LEU A 419 -3.24 8.59 22.98
CA LEU A 419 -2.73 7.40 23.67
C LEU A 419 -2.32 6.30 22.70
N ILE A 420 -3.18 5.98 21.73
CA ILE A 420 -2.97 4.86 20.80
C ILE A 420 -2.00 5.21 19.67
N GLN A 421 -1.67 6.49 19.47
CA GLN A 421 -0.60 6.90 18.55
C GLN A 421 0.78 6.39 19.01
N SER A 422 0.96 6.10 20.31
CA SER A 422 2.17 5.46 20.84
C SER A 422 2.17 3.93 20.70
N PHE A 423 1.03 3.33 20.34
CA PHE A 423 0.89 1.88 20.21
C PHE A 423 1.22 1.42 18.79
N VAL A 424 1.58 0.15 18.65
CA VAL A 424 1.72 -0.48 17.35
C VAL A 424 0.39 -1.08 16.95
N ARG A 425 -0.22 -0.55 15.88
CA ARG A 425 -1.36 -1.18 15.23
C ARG A 425 -0.94 -2.54 14.66
N VAL A 426 -1.67 -3.59 15.01
CA VAL A 426 -1.43 -4.95 14.50
C VAL A 426 -2.25 -5.18 13.24
N THR A 427 -1.62 -5.69 12.19
CA THR A 427 -2.30 -6.00 10.93
C THR A 427 -3.34 -7.11 11.14
N PRO A 428 -4.62 -6.90 10.78
CA PRO A 428 -5.62 -7.96 10.80
C PRO A 428 -5.30 -8.98 9.71
N LYS A 429 -5.38 -10.29 10.01
CA LYS A 429 -5.20 -11.30 8.95
C LYS A 429 -6.47 -11.45 8.11
N ILE A 430 -6.28 -11.77 6.84
CA ILE A 430 -7.32 -11.65 5.81
C ILE A 430 -8.05 -12.99 5.61
N PRO A 431 -9.41 -13.01 5.54
CA PRO A 431 -10.32 -11.97 5.99
C PRO A 431 -10.46 -11.99 7.52
N SER A 432 -10.48 -10.84 8.17
CA SER A 432 -10.83 -10.72 9.60
C SER A 432 -12.30 -10.30 9.70
N ILE A 433 -13.02 -10.93 10.63
CA ILE A 433 -14.44 -10.63 10.89
C ILE A 433 -14.64 -9.73 12.11
N LEU A 434 -13.59 -9.48 12.90
CA LEU A 434 -13.69 -8.58 14.05
C LEU A 434 -13.93 -7.14 13.58
N PRO A 435 -14.87 -6.40 14.21
CA PRO A 435 -15.14 -5.00 13.88
C PRO A 435 -14.22 -4.00 14.61
N GLN A 436 -13.14 -4.50 15.22
CA GLN A 436 -12.20 -3.72 16.03
C GLN A 436 -10.79 -3.86 15.48
N GLU A 437 -10.02 -2.78 15.57
CA GLU A 437 -8.57 -2.77 15.42
C GLU A 437 -7.89 -3.22 16.72
N LEU A 438 -6.70 -3.80 16.61
CA LEU A 438 -5.87 -4.16 17.75
C LEU A 438 -4.61 -3.29 17.78
N TYR A 439 -4.39 -2.65 18.92
CA TYR A 439 -3.19 -1.87 19.20
C TYR A 439 -2.43 -2.54 20.34
N VAL A 440 -1.11 -2.68 20.17
CA VAL A 440 -0.22 -3.34 21.15
C VAL A 440 0.89 -2.37 21.53
N PHE A 441 1.12 -2.23 22.83
CA PHE A 441 2.24 -1.51 23.41
C PHE A 441 3.04 -2.44 24.30
N HIS A 442 4.36 -2.40 24.18
CA HIS A 442 5.26 -3.21 25.01
C HIS A 442 5.95 -2.33 26.05
N ARG A 443 6.18 -2.84 27.26
CA ARG A 443 6.78 -2.13 28.39
C ARG A 443 8.09 -1.43 28.04
N SER A 444 8.92 -2.03 27.19
CA SER A 444 10.17 -1.41 26.71
C SER A 444 9.96 -0.10 25.94
N GLY A 445 8.76 0.19 25.45
CA GLY A 445 8.42 1.50 24.88
C GLY A 445 8.41 2.63 25.92
N LEU A 446 8.35 2.32 27.22
CA LEU A 446 8.51 3.31 28.29
C LEU A 446 9.97 3.74 28.49
N LEU A 447 10.92 3.03 27.89
CA LEU A 447 12.34 3.31 28.04
C LEU A 447 12.71 4.58 27.26
N LYS A 448 13.25 5.56 27.97
CA LYS A 448 13.60 6.89 27.41
C LYS A 448 15.00 6.96 26.79
N ASN A 449 15.69 5.83 26.66
CA ASN A 449 17.11 5.77 26.28
C ASN A 449 17.37 5.13 24.91
N PHE A 450 16.36 5.15 24.03
CA PHE A 450 16.57 4.82 22.64
C PHE A 450 17.47 5.87 22.00
N LYS A 451 18.57 5.44 21.39
CA LYS A 451 19.56 6.29 20.76
C LYS A 451 20.00 5.69 19.44
N VAL A 452 20.24 6.54 18.45
CA VAL A 452 20.72 6.14 17.14
C VAL A 452 22.16 6.57 16.99
N ARG A 453 23.02 5.69 16.50
CA ARG A 453 24.44 6.00 16.29
C ARG A 453 25.02 5.23 15.11
N PRO A 454 26.18 5.63 14.58
CA PRO A 454 26.92 4.82 13.61
C PRO A 454 27.20 3.41 14.14
N ALA A 455 27.19 2.42 13.24
CA ALA A 455 27.51 1.03 13.55
C ALA A 455 29.02 0.81 13.74
N PHE A 456 29.40 0.01 14.73
CA PHE A 456 30.79 -0.39 15.02
C PHE A 456 30.97 -1.91 14.92
N PRO A 457 32.19 -2.43 14.66
CA PRO A 457 32.44 -3.86 14.51
C PRO A 457 31.95 -4.74 15.68
N LYS A 458 31.95 -4.22 16.91
CA LYS A 458 31.42 -4.90 18.10
C LYS A 458 29.91 -5.19 18.05
N ASP A 459 29.17 -4.45 17.22
CA ASP A 459 27.71 -4.60 17.09
C ASP A 459 27.33 -5.81 16.22
N PHE A 460 28.29 -6.45 15.52
CA PHE A 460 28.03 -7.47 14.51
C PHE A 460 27.22 -8.66 15.02
N GLU A 461 27.58 -9.23 16.17
CA GLU A 461 26.86 -10.39 16.76
C GLU A 461 25.41 -10.03 17.12
N ALA A 462 25.20 -8.83 17.68
CA ALA A 462 23.87 -8.35 18.02
C ALA A 462 23.01 -8.08 16.77
N ILE A 463 23.63 -7.56 15.70
CA ILE A 463 23.00 -7.37 14.40
C ILE A 463 22.61 -8.72 13.78
N GLU A 464 23.50 -9.70 13.79
CA GLU A 464 23.24 -11.05 13.27
C GLU A 464 22.05 -11.70 13.96
N LYS A 465 21.96 -11.56 15.30
CA LYS A 465 20.80 -12.01 16.07
C LYS A 465 19.52 -11.27 15.67
N LEU A 466 19.58 -9.94 15.49
CA LEU A 466 18.42 -9.11 15.13
C LEU A 466 17.83 -9.51 13.77
N VAL A 467 18.68 -9.81 12.77
CA VAL A 467 18.22 -10.13 11.41
C VAL A 467 18.01 -11.63 11.16
N SER A 468 18.31 -12.49 12.14
CA SER A 468 18.28 -13.95 11.99
C SER A 468 16.95 -14.54 11.48
N THR A 469 15.83 -13.87 11.75
CA THR A 469 14.47 -14.31 11.37
C THR A 469 13.97 -13.68 10.06
N ILE A 470 14.72 -12.75 9.47
CA ILE A 470 14.34 -12.02 8.27
C ILE A 470 14.73 -12.82 7.03
N GLU A 471 13.85 -12.89 6.04
CA GLU A 471 14.18 -13.48 4.75
C GLU A 471 15.35 -12.74 4.08
N LEU A 472 16.24 -13.47 3.42
CA LEU A 472 17.42 -12.89 2.74
C LEU A 472 18.38 -12.13 3.67
N ASN A 473 18.38 -12.44 4.97
CA ASN A 473 19.28 -11.81 5.95
C ASN A 473 20.78 -11.93 5.63
N GLU A 474 21.19 -12.98 4.90
CA GLU A 474 22.56 -13.18 4.43
C GLU A 474 23.08 -11.96 3.65
N HIS A 475 22.21 -11.29 2.88
CA HIS A 475 22.55 -10.09 2.12
C HIS A 475 22.76 -8.87 3.02
N ILE A 476 21.91 -8.69 4.04
CA ILE A 476 22.07 -7.63 5.04
C ILE A 476 23.42 -7.79 5.75
N ILE A 477 23.77 -9.03 6.12
CA ILE A 477 25.05 -9.36 6.76
C ILE A 477 26.23 -9.14 5.80
N SER A 478 26.08 -9.48 4.53
CA SER A 478 27.10 -9.23 3.50
C SER A 478 27.39 -7.73 3.36
N ASP A 479 26.35 -6.90 3.28
CA ASP A 479 26.48 -5.45 3.17
C ASP A 479 27.08 -4.82 4.42
N MET A 480 26.75 -5.33 5.62
CA MET A 480 27.41 -4.93 6.85
C MET A 480 28.91 -5.27 6.86
N LYS A 481 29.28 -6.45 6.37
CA LYS A 481 30.70 -6.82 6.23
C LYS A 481 31.41 -5.88 5.26
N GLN A 482 30.79 -5.55 4.13
CA GLN A 482 31.34 -4.61 3.15
C GLN A 482 31.53 -3.21 3.77
N TYR A 483 30.57 -2.74 4.56
CA TYR A 483 30.69 -1.49 5.31
C TYR A 483 31.89 -1.49 6.25
N TYR A 484 32.11 -2.57 7.03
CA TYR A 484 33.24 -2.64 7.94
C TYR A 484 34.61 -2.74 7.25
N ILE A 485 34.66 -3.34 6.06
CA ILE A 485 35.91 -3.49 5.29
C ILE A 485 36.29 -2.18 4.59
N ALA A 486 35.36 -1.61 3.81
CA ALA A 486 35.68 -0.55 2.85
C ALA A 486 34.81 0.72 2.97
N LYS A 487 33.67 0.66 3.69
CA LYS A 487 32.63 1.72 3.72
C LYS A 487 32.15 2.17 2.33
N ARG A 488 32.40 1.36 1.31
CA ARG A 488 32.05 1.60 -0.08
C ARG A 488 31.78 0.29 -0.78
N ASP A 489 30.90 0.29 -1.76
CA ASP A 489 30.75 -0.82 -2.68
C ASP A 489 31.94 -0.88 -3.66
N ASN A 490 32.02 -1.98 -4.42
CA ASN A 490 33.08 -2.20 -5.41
C ASN A 490 33.10 -1.15 -6.54
N ASP A 491 31.97 -0.50 -6.79
CA ASP A 491 31.84 0.59 -7.77
C ASP A 491 32.19 1.98 -7.18
N GLY A 492 32.55 2.05 -5.90
CA GLY A 492 32.90 3.27 -5.19
C GLY A 492 31.71 3.97 -4.51
N THR A 493 30.48 3.44 -4.63
CA THR A 493 29.30 4.00 -3.95
C THR A 493 29.50 3.98 -2.44
N GLU A 494 29.26 5.12 -1.79
CA GLU A 494 29.45 5.27 -0.34
C GLU A 494 28.38 4.51 0.46
N ILE A 495 28.80 3.76 1.48
CA ILE A 495 27.92 3.04 2.41
C ILE A 495 28.00 3.68 3.80
N GLN A 496 26.85 3.95 4.41
CA GLN A 496 26.74 4.39 5.80
C GLN A 496 25.82 3.44 6.56
N ALA A 497 26.22 3.00 7.76
CA ALA A 497 25.41 2.10 8.57
C ALA A 497 25.19 2.66 9.98
N PHE A 498 23.96 2.53 10.48
CA PHE A 498 23.50 3.04 11.76
C PHE A 498 22.77 1.96 12.54
N VAL A 499 22.93 1.96 13.86
CA VAL A 499 22.21 1.08 14.78
C VAL A 499 21.34 1.90 15.72
N GLY A 500 20.14 1.38 15.99
CA GLY A 500 19.32 1.81 17.11
C GLY A 500 19.70 0.98 18.34
N GLU A 501 20.07 1.65 19.42
CA GLU A 501 20.47 1.03 20.68
C GLU A 501 19.52 1.47 21.80
N CYS A 502 19.08 0.51 22.62
CA CYS A 502 18.30 0.76 23.84
C CYS A 502 18.87 -0.10 24.97
N LEU A 503 19.17 0.51 26.13
CA LEU A 503 19.83 -0.14 27.28
C LEU A 503 21.10 -0.94 26.92
N GLY A 504 21.89 -0.48 25.95
CA GLY A 504 23.10 -1.20 25.51
C GLY A 504 22.85 -2.32 24.50
N GLN A 505 21.59 -2.64 24.18
CA GLN A 505 21.23 -3.66 23.21
C GLN A 505 20.93 -3.03 21.84
N VAL A 506 21.44 -3.64 20.77
CA VAL A 506 21.06 -3.30 19.40
C VAL A 506 19.65 -3.80 19.12
N VAL A 507 18.75 -2.87 18.79
CA VAL A 507 17.33 -3.13 18.53
C VAL A 507 16.91 -2.72 17.11
N GLY A 508 17.77 -2.03 16.37
CA GLY A 508 17.54 -1.65 14.99
C GLY A 508 18.83 -1.48 14.17
N LEU A 509 18.70 -1.55 12.86
CA LEU A 509 19.76 -1.41 11.86
C LEU A 509 19.24 -0.63 10.64
N SER A 510 20.03 0.31 10.15
CA SER A 510 19.81 0.98 8.86
C SER A 510 21.10 1.02 8.05
N ILE A 511 21.02 0.68 6.77
CA ILE A 511 22.14 0.77 5.81
C ILE A 511 21.71 1.69 4.68
N LEU A 512 22.48 2.75 4.48
CA LEU A 512 22.27 3.77 3.45
C LEU A 512 23.38 3.70 2.42
N ARG A 513 23.00 3.99 1.18
CA ARG A 513 23.93 4.25 0.07
C ARG A 513 23.73 5.66 -0.47
N ARG A 514 24.71 6.16 -1.22
CA ARG A 514 24.51 7.38 -2.01
C ARG A 514 23.54 7.09 -3.17
N GLU A 515 22.59 7.98 -3.42
CA GLU A 515 21.65 7.81 -4.54
C GLU A 515 22.27 8.30 -5.85
N GLU A 516 22.77 7.36 -6.65
CA GLU A 516 23.44 7.63 -7.93
C GLU A 516 22.46 7.82 -9.11
N ASN A 517 21.17 7.47 -8.96
CA ASN A 517 20.16 7.58 -10.01
C ASN A 517 19.17 8.72 -9.77
N ILE A 518 19.55 9.78 -9.05
CA ILE A 518 18.64 10.88 -8.69
C ILE A 518 18.05 11.61 -9.92
N GLU A 519 18.80 11.78 -11.01
CA GLU A 519 18.27 12.37 -12.25
C GLU A 519 17.21 11.47 -12.91
N TYR A 520 17.39 10.15 -12.85
CA TYR A 520 16.37 9.19 -13.30
C TYR A 520 15.14 9.28 -12.41
N ILE A 521 15.32 9.29 -11.08
CA ILE A 521 14.22 9.38 -10.12
C ILE A 521 13.40 10.66 -10.36
N ARG A 522 14.06 11.81 -10.49
CA ARG A 522 13.40 13.10 -10.74
C ARG A 522 12.60 13.11 -12.05
N SER A 523 13.16 12.53 -13.11
CA SER A 523 12.48 12.49 -14.41
C SER A 523 11.37 11.45 -14.50
N ASN A 524 11.44 10.39 -13.70
CA ASN A 524 10.50 9.25 -13.73
C ASN A 524 9.46 9.23 -12.61
N TYR A 525 9.61 10.03 -11.56
CA TYR A 525 8.68 10.09 -10.42
C TYR A 525 8.39 11.53 -10.02
N ASN A 526 7.19 11.77 -9.49
CA ASN A 526 6.76 13.08 -8.98
C ASN A 526 7.36 13.37 -7.59
N ILE A 527 8.69 13.37 -7.46
CA ILE A 527 9.33 13.71 -6.19
C ILE A 527 9.10 15.17 -5.81
N GLU A 528 8.84 16.05 -6.78
CA GLU A 528 8.54 17.48 -6.52
C GLU A 528 7.24 17.71 -5.75
N ASP A 529 6.33 16.72 -5.69
CA ASP A 529 5.15 16.76 -4.82
C ASP A 529 5.56 16.77 -3.33
N PHE A 530 6.77 16.28 -3.03
CA PHE A 530 7.29 16.13 -1.67
C PHE A 530 8.56 16.93 -1.40
N ILE A 531 9.29 17.44 -2.39
CA ILE A 531 10.51 18.23 -2.17
C ILE A 531 10.70 19.37 -3.17
N TYR A 532 11.33 20.46 -2.73
CA TYR A 532 11.85 21.47 -3.67
C TYR A 532 13.24 21.06 -4.12
N PHE A 533 13.32 20.26 -5.18
CA PHE A 533 14.55 19.61 -5.66
C PHE A 533 15.80 20.51 -5.66
N ASN A 534 15.68 21.76 -6.11
CA ASN A 534 16.81 22.70 -6.21
C ASN A 534 17.41 23.12 -4.85
N HIS A 535 16.72 22.87 -3.73
CA HIS A 535 17.20 23.14 -2.37
C HIS A 535 17.95 21.95 -1.73
N HIS A 536 18.06 20.83 -2.46
CA HIS A 536 18.78 19.63 -2.06
C HIS A 536 20.02 19.44 -2.92
N GLY A 537 21.18 19.32 -2.28
CA GLY A 537 22.42 18.94 -2.95
C GLY A 537 22.39 17.48 -3.41
N ARG A 538 23.14 17.14 -4.48
CA ARG A 538 23.23 15.75 -4.97
C ARG A 538 23.66 14.76 -3.90
N ASP A 539 24.57 15.17 -3.02
CA ASP A 539 25.08 14.40 -1.89
C ASP A 539 24.08 14.28 -0.74
N GLN A 540 23.01 15.08 -0.73
CA GLN A 540 21.97 15.09 0.31
C GLN A 540 20.83 14.10 0.03
N HIS A 541 20.83 13.46 -1.15
CA HIS A 541 19.93 12.36 -1.49
C HIS A 541 20.56 11.03 -1.07
N GLY A 542 19.82 10.26 -0.26
CA GLY A 542 20.22 8.95 0.23
C GLY A 542 19.35 7.84 -0.35
N HIS A 543 19.96 6.70 -0.58
CA HIS A 543 19.28 5.46 -0.94
C HIS A 543 19.14 4.61 0.32
N LEU A 544 17.91 4.36 0.77
CA LEU A 544 17.64 3.47 1.90
C LEU A 544 17.72 2.04 1.41
N HIS A 545 18.79 1.32 1.75
CA HIS A 545 19.02 -0.01 1.22
C HIS A 545 18.46 -1.11 2.13
N HIS A 546 18.72 -0.99 3.43
CA HIS A 546 18.19 -1.88 4.46
C HIS A 546 17.69 -1.09 5.66
N PHE A 547 16.56 -1.50 6.24
CA PHE A 547 16.04 -0.94 7.49
C PHE A 547 15.25 -1.98 8.28
N VAL A 548 15.78 -2.32 9.44
CA VAL A 548 15.24 -3.31 10.37
C VAL A 548 15.10 -2.67 11.73
N LEU A 549 13.92 -2.76 12.32
CA LEU A 549 13.66 -2.32 13.69
C LEU A 549 12.84 -3.39 14.38
N ASN A 550 13.22 -3.72 15.61
CA ASN A 550 12.44 -4.62 16.44
C ASN A 550 11.00 -4.05 16.59
N PRO A 551 9.94 -4.84 16.31
CA PRO A 551 8.54 -4.39 16.34
C PRO A 551 8.12 -3.66 17.61
N VAL A 552 8.72 -4.00 18.77
CA VAL A 552 8.50 -3.34 20.06
C VAL A 552 8.79 -1.83 20.02
N PHE A 553 9.75 -1.41 19.19
CA PHE A 553 10.16 -0.01 19.04
C PHE A 553 9.58 0.65 17.79
N ASN A 554 8.58 0.05 17.12
CA ASN A 554 8.05 0.57 15.86
C ASN A 554 7.47 1.99 15.96
N HIS A 555 6.97 2.40 17.13
CA HIS A 555 6.54 3.78 17.40
C HIS A 555 7.69 4.80 17.25
N LEU A 556 8.95 4.37 17.41
CA LEU A 556 10.16 5.19 17.22
C LEU A 556 10.72 5.14 15.80
N THR A 557 10.06 4.48 14.84
CA THR A 557 10.52 4.39 13.44
C THR A 557 10.78 5.77 12.84
N LYS A 558 9.86 6.72 13.03
CA LYS A 558 10.00 8.10 12.56
C LYS A 558 11.21 8.80 13.21
N HIS A 559 11.40 8.61 14.51
CA HIS A 559 12.57 9.13 15.21
C HIS A 559 13.88 8.54 14.67
N PHE A 560 13.92 7.23 14.40
CA PHE A 560 15.10 6.60 13.78
C PHE A 560 15.36 7.20 12.39
N PHE A 561 14.33 7.43 11.56
CA PHE A 561 14.50 8.13 10.28
C PHE A 561 15.00 9.58 10.45
N LYS A 562 14.51 10.32 11.45
CA LYS A 562 15.00 11.65 11.81
C LYS A 562 16.51 11.63 12.04
N GLU A 563 16.94 10.71 12.90
CA GLU A 563 18.33 10.62 13.33
C GLU A 563 19.27 10.17 12.21
N ILE A 564 18.89 9.19 11.39
CA ILE A 564 19.75 8.82 10.28
C ILE A 564 19.89 9.98 9.28
N LEU A 565 18.82 10.74 8.98
CA LEU A 565 18.92 11.94 8.13
C LEU A 565 19.90 12.97 8.71
N ARG A 566 19.86 13.21 10.03
CA ARG A 566 20.77 14.12 10.74
C ARG A 566 22.22 13.63 10.68
N LEU A 567 22.47 12.40 11.13
CA LEU A 567 23.79 11.79 11.26
C LEU A 567 24.45 11.51 9.90
N SER A 568 23.67 11.12 8.89
CA SER A 568 24.18 10.84 7.53
C SER A 568 24.33 12.11 6.69
N ARG A 569 23.93 13.28 7.22
CA ARG A 569 23.85 14.56 6.50
C ARG A 569 23.00 14.50 5.23
N LYS A 570 21.99 13.61 5.22
CA LYS A 570 21.01 13.52 4.14
C LYS A 570 19.78 14.34 4.49
N THR A 571 19.03 14.73 3.47
CA THR A 571 17.77 15.48 3.62
C THR A 571 16.57 14.69 3.11
N SER A 572 16.82 13.71 2.24
CA SER A 572 15.81 12.86 1.61
C SER A 572 16.34 11.42 1.49
N LEU A 573 15.48 10.45 1.74
CA LEU A 573 15.74 9.02 1.58
C LEU A 573 14.75 8.40 0.60
N TYR A 574 15.27 7.61 -0.34
CA TYR A 574 14.51 6.90 -1.35
C TYR A 574 14.63 5.39 -1.15
N TYR A 575 13.50 4.69 -1.24
CA TYR A 575 13.42 3.24 -1.14
C TYR A 575 12.69 2.67 -2.36
N PRO A 576 13.41 2.06 -3.32
CA PRO A 576 12.78 1.37 -4.44
C PRO A 576 12.28 -0.02 -4.01
N LEU A 577 11.07 -0.34 -4.44
CA LEU A 577 10.44 -1.64 -4.22
C LEU A 577 10.20 -2.32 -5.57
N TYR A 578 10.88 -3.44 -5.78
CA TYR A 578 10.82 -4.18 -7.04
C TYR A 578 9.71 -5.25 -7.01
N PRO A 579 9.07 -5.53 -8.15
CA PRO A 579 8.09 -6.62 -8.24
C PRO A 579 8.77 -7.99 -8.09
N ALA A 580 8.02 -8.98 -7.61
CA ALA A 580 8.53 -10.31 -7.27
C ALA A 580 9.13 -11.11 -8.45
N TYR A 581 8.77 -10.76 -9.69
CA TYR A 581 9.33 -11.37 -10.90
C TYR A 581 10.63 -10.70 -11.40
N THR A 582 11.11 -9.67 -10.71
CA THR A 582 12.41 -9.07 -10.98
C THR A 582 13.53 -10.11 -10.83
N THR A 583 14.67 -9.89 -11.50
CA THR A 583 15.82 -10.81 -11.41
C THR A 583 16.25 -11.04 -9.96
N GLU A 584 16.57 -12.29 -9.61
CA GLU A 584 17.04 -12.65 -8.27
C GLU A 584 18.26 -11.82 -7.86
N GLU A 585 19.13 -11.44 -8.80
CA GLU A 585 20.27 -10.55 -8.52
C GLU A 585 19.86 -9.16 -8.03
N THR A 586 18.78 -8.59 -8.56
CA THR A 586 18.31 -7.25 -8.14
C THR A 586 17.52 -7.33 -6.84
N LEU A 587 16.68 -8.38 -6.69
CA LEU A 587 15.93 -8.63 -5.47
C LEU A 587 16.86 -8.95 -4.29
N ALA A 588 17.91 -9.74 -4.52
CA ALA A 588 18.92 -10.08 -3.51
C ALA A 588 19.65 -8.85 -2.96
N LYS A 589 19.70 -7.75 -3.73
CA LYS A 589 20.31 -6.51 -3.26
C LYS A 589 19.40 -5.77 -2.27
N HIS A 590 18.08 -5.94 -2.27
CA HIS A 590 17.19 -5.11 -1.45
C HIS A 590 16.44 -5.93 -0.41
N SER A 591 16.38 -5.45 0.84
CA SER A 591 15.54 -6.07 1.88
C SER A 591 14.18 -5.41 1.95
N LEU A 592 13.15 -6.17 2.33
CA LEU A 592 11.89 -5.59 2.82
C LEU A 592 12.15 -4.86 4.15
N ILE A 593 11.73 -3.60 4.23
CA ILE A 593 11.97 -2.77 5.42
C ILE A 593 10.79 -2.81 6.40
N THR A 594 11.11 -2.85 7.69
CA THR A 594 10.11 -2.83 8.78
C THR A 594 9.37 -1.50 8.92
N GLY A 595 9.95 -0.40 8.42
CA GLY A 595 9.43 0.97 8.56
C GLY A 595 8.63 1.50 7.37
N LEU A 596 8.25 0.65 6.40
CA LEU A 596 7.67 1.09 5.12
C LEU A 596 6.43 1.97 5.29
N SER A 597 5.61 1.70 6.31
CA SER A 597 4.38 2.47 6.59
C SER A 597 4.61 3.94 7.00
N SER A 598 5.84 4.30 7.36
CA SER A 598 6.24 5.68 7.66
C SER A 598 6.68 6.46 6.42
N LEU A 599 6.97 5.79 5.30
CA LEU A 599 7.32 6.43 4.04
C LEU A 599 6.06 6.85 3.27
N VAL A 600 6.21 7.72 2.28
CA VAL A 600 5.17 8.05 1.29
C VAL A 600 5.47 7.37 -0.04
N PRO A 601 4.50 6.71 -0.69
CA PRO A 601 4.69 6.24 -2.06
C PRO A 601 4.72 7.45 -3.02
N VAL A 602 5.58 7.40 -4.04
CA VAL A 602 5.74 8.49 -5.02
C VAL A 602 5.22 8.05 -6.38
N ARG A 603 4.29 8.82 -6.96
CA ARG A 603 3.67 8.48 -8.25
C ARG A 603 4.71 8.51 -9.37
N ALA A 604 4.66 7.50 -10.23
CA ALA A 604 5.46 7.48 -11.45
C ALA A 604 4.91 8.48 -12.49
N ARG A 605 5.83 9.18 -13.15
CA ARG A 605 5.55 10.08 -14.27
C ARG A 605 5.27 9.27 -15.54
N ARG A 606 4.31 9.73 -16.33
CA ARG A 606 4.15 9.24 -17.70
C ARG A 606 5.34 9.72 -18.52
N GLN A 607 6.14 8.77 -19.01
CA GLN A 607 7.28 9.05 -19.87
C GLN A 607 6.84 9.25 -21.31
N ILE A 608 7.52 10.16 -22.00
CA ILE A 608 7.45 10.30 -23.46
C ILE A 608 8.44 9.31 -24.04
N ASP A 609 8.00 8.51 -25.02
CA ASP A 609 8.91 7.65 -25.78
C ASP A 609 9.56 8.50 -26.88
N TYR A 610 10.87 8.70 -26.77
CA TYR A 610 11.63 9.52 -27.70
C TYR A 610 12.18 8.64 -28.82
N PRO A 611 11.96 9.00 -30.10
CA PRO A 611 12.54 8.25 -31.20
C PRO A 611 14.06 8.38 -31.21
N ASP A 612 14.72 7.34 -31.71
CA ASP A 612 16.17 7.36 -31.95
C ASP A 612 16.56 8.47 -32.94
N GLY A 613 17.74 9.06 -32.76
CA GLY A 613 18.32 10.01 -33.73
C GLY A 613 18.04 11.50 -33.49
N LEU A 614 17.48 11.88 -32.32
CA LEU A 614 17.27 13.29 -31.96
C LEU A 614 18.57 14.06 -31.65
N GLY A 615 19.69 13.36 -31.42
CA GLY A 615 20.99 13.98 -31.13
C GLY A 615 20.91 14.97 -29.96
N ILE A 616 21.42 16.18 -30.16
CA ILE A 616 21.39 17.26 -29.15
C ILE A 616 19.99 17.78 -28.81
N ASN A 617 18.98 17.46 -29.63
CA ASN A 617 17.59 17.84 -29.38
C ASN A 617 16.84 16.80 -28.51
N GLY A 618 17.48 15.67 -28.20
CA GLY A 618 16.94 14.63 -27.32
C GLY A 618 17.24 14.89 -25.84
N PRO A 619 16.46 14.29 -24.91
CA PRO A 619 16.82 14.28 -23.50
C PRO A 619 18.17 13.62 -23.25
N SER A 620 18.81 13.94 -22.13
CA SER A 620 20.07 13.29 -21.72
C SER A 620 19.89 11.77 -21.55
N ASP A 621 20.91 10.99 -21.91
CA ASP A 621 20.95 9.53 -21.69
C ASP A 621 20.67 9.12 -20.24
N ARG A 622 20.99 9.97 -19.26
CA ARG A 622 20.69 9.72 -17.84
C ARG A 622 19.19 9.72 -17.53
N VAL A 623 18.40 10.44 -18.31
CA VAL A 623 16.95 10.57 -18.18
C VAL A 623 16.22 9.44 -18.92
N ILE A 624 16.70 9.08 -20.11
CA ILE A 624 16.11 8.01 -20.96
C ILE A 624 16.62 6.62 -20.56
N LYS A 625 17.54 6.54 -19.59
CA LYS A 625 18.10 5.29 -19.07
C LYS A 625 16.97 4.32 -18.70
N LYS A 626 16.97 3.13 -19.32
CA LYS A 626 16.02 2.06 -18.96
C LYS A 626 16.55 1.29 -17.76
N LEU A 627 15.83 1.38 -16.63
CA LEU A 627 16.07 0.59 -15.42
C LEU A 627 14.97 -0.46 -15.26
N PRO A 628 15.22 -1.57 -14.53
CA PRO A 628 14.14 -2.46 -14.11
C PRO A 628 13.05 -1.66 -13.38
N PRO A 629 11.76 -1.92 -13.63
CA PRO A 629 10.69 -1.16 -13.01
C PRO A 629 10.61 -1.41 -11.50
N PHE A 630 10.39 -0.35 -10.74
CA PHE A 630 10.22 -0.39 -9.29
C PHE A 630 9.17 0.63 -8.86
N ALA A 631 8.48 0.43 -7.74
CA ALA A 631 7.75 1.49 -7.07
C ALA A 631 8.70 2.28 -6.18
N LEU A 632 8.50 3.59 -6.06
CA LEU A 632 9.36 4.46 -5.27
C LEU A 632 8.65 4.88 -3.99
N ASN A 633 9.32 4.73 -2.86
CA ASN A 633 8.90 5.27 -1.57
C ASN A 633 9.92 6.31 -1.10
N HIS A 634 9.45 7.32 -0.38
CA HIS A 634 10.24 8.49 0.00
C HIS A 634 9.97 8.92 1.45
N ILE A 635 10.97 9.46 2.12
CA ILE A 635 10.82 10.21 3.37
C ILE A 635 11.89 11.30 3.45
N ASN A 636 11.57 12.44 4.05
CA ASN A 636 12.47 13.56 4.24
C ASN A 636 12.24 14.20 5.62
N ARG A 637 13.02 15.24 5.94
CA ARG A 637 12.98 15.90 7.25
C ARG A 637 11.59 16.43 7.63
N LYS A 638 10.85 17.05 6.70
CA LYS A 638 9.51 17.59 6.97
C LYS A 638 8.46 16.50 7.22
N LEU A 639 8.53 15.40 6.46
CA LEU A 639 7.58 14.29 6.53
C LEU A 639 7.74 13.47 7.83
N VAL A 640 8.91 13.47 8.45
CA VAL A 640 9.18 12.65 9.66
C VAL A 640 8.28 13.04 10.84
N LEU A 641 8.00 14.32 11.04
CA LEU A 641 7.08 14.80 12.08
C LEU A 641 5.71 15.20 11.51
N GLU A 642 5.43 14.89 10.24
CA GLU A 642 4.12 15.15 9.66
C GLU A 642 3.14 14.06 10.14
N PRO A 643 2.06 14.42 10.85
CA PRO A 643 1.03 13.46 11.22
C PRO A 643 0.24 13.07 9.97
N LYS A 644 -0.07 11.78 9.83
CA LYS A 644 -1.04 11.29 8.85
C LYS A 644 -2.30 10.90 9.60
N VAL A 645 -3.45 11.26 9.05
CA VAL A 645 -4.73 10.83 9.63
C VAL A 645 -4.97 9.39 9.20
N SER A 646 -4.97 8.49 10.18
CA SER A 646 -5.29 7.07 9.96
C SER A 646 -6.80 6.89 9.78
N ILE A 647 -7.18 6.21 8.70
CA ILE A 647 -8.56 5.83 8.40
C ILE A 647 -8.66 4.30 8.50
N ASN A 648 -9.36 3.82 9.52
CA ASN A 648 -9.53 2.40 9.82
C ASN A 648 -10.80 1.79 9.20
N ALA A 649 -11.64 2.59 8.52
CA ALA A 649 -12.80 2.08 7.81
C ALA A 649 -12.43 0.99 6.80
N ARG A 650 -13.21 -0.10 6.76
CA ARG A 650 -13.04 -1.23 5.84
C ARG A 650 -13.58 -0.87 4.48
N ILE A 651 -12.68 -0.55 3.56
CA ILE A 651 -13.01 -0.22 2.17
C ILE A 651 -12.79 -1.47 1.32
N VAL A 652 -13.88 -2.04 0.81
CA VAL A 652 -13.85 -3.24 -0.03
C VAL A 652 -14.16 -2.86 -1.48
N VAL A 653 -13.23 -3.16 -2.37
CA VAL A 653 -13.38 -2.95 -3.82
C VAL A 653 -13.58 -4.30 -4.50
N VAL A 654 -14.64 -4.45 -5.30
CA VAL A 654 -14.93 -5.68 -6.03
C VAL A 654 -14.64 -5.47 -7.51
N GLY A 655 -13.66 -6.21 -8.03
CA GLY A 655 -13.23 -6.16 -9.43
C GLY A 655 -11.98 -5.32 -9.65
N ALA A 656 -10.95 -5.96 -10.19
CA ALA A 656 -9.67 -5.32 -10.55
C ALA A 656 -9.71 -4.69 -11.95
N SER A 657 -10.77 -3.94 -12.26
CA SER A 657 -10.86 -3.18 -13.51
C SER A 657 -10.01 -1.90 -13.45
N ASP A 658 -9.78 -1.26 -14.58
CA ASP A 658 -9.05 0.02 -14.62
C ASP A 658 -9.63 1.06 -13.65
N VAL A 659 -10.96 1.16 -13.56
CA VAL A 659 -11.66 2.05 -12.63
C VAL A 659 -11.36 1.69 -11.18
N GLY A 660 -11.45 0.39 -10.84
CA GLY A 660 -11.17 -0.09 -9.49
C GLY A 660 -9.70 0.10 -9.08
N LEU A 661 -8.77 -0.15 -10.00
CA LEU A 661 -7.34 0.04 -9.76
C LEU A 661 -6.98 1.53 -9.62
N THR A 662 -7.58 2.42 -10.42
CA THR A 662 -7.37 3.86 -10.26
C THR A 662 -7.97 4.40 -8.96
N PHE A 663 -9.14 3.90 -8.53
CA PHE A 663 -9.68 4.23 -7.21
C PHE A 663 -8.70 3.85 -6.10
N LEU A 664 -8.19 2.61 -6.13
CA LEU A 664 -7.21 2.12 -5.16
C LEU A 664 -5.90 2.93 -5.19
N GLU A 665 -5.39 3.22 -6.39
CA GLU A 665 -4.23 4.09 -6.59
C GLU A 665 -4.46 5.47 -5.95
N THR A 666 -5.65 6.05 -6.11
CA THR A 666 -5.94 7.39 -5.59
C THR A 666 -5.92 7.44 -4.06
N LEU A 667 -6.45 6.41 -3.39
CA LEU A 667 -6.40 6.29 -1.94
C LEU A 667 -4.97 6.06 -1.42
N VAL A 668 -4.21 5.18 -2.07
CA VAL A 668 -2.84 4.79 -1.64
C VAL A 668 -1.86 5.97 -1.74
N PHE A 669 -1.98 6.80 -2.77
CA PHE A 669 -1.11 7.95 -2.98
C PHE A 669 -1.62 9.24 -2.32
N CYS A 670 -2.61 9.17 -1.42
CA CYS A 670 -3.00 10.32 -0.62
C CYS A 670 -1.87 10.63 0.40
N PRO A 671 -1.27 11.84 0.39
CA PRO A 671 -0.12 12.14 1.24
C PRO A 671 -0.49 12.26 2.73
N HIS A 672 -1.66 12.82 3.04
CA HIS A 672 -2.07 13.18 4.40
C HIS A 672 -3.00 12.14 5.07
N LEU A 673 -3.56 11.21 4.30
CA LEU A 673 -4.41 10.14 4.80
C LEU A 673 -3.70 8.79 4.71
N LYS A 674 -3.93 7.92 5.69
CA LYS A 674 -3.45 6.54 5.69
C LYS A 674 -4.63 5.60 5.83
N PHE A 675 -5.01 4.95 4.73
CA PHE A 675 -6.06 3.94 4.74
C PHE A 675 -5.49 2.60 5.16
N ASN A 676 -5.95 2.10 6.29
CA ASN A 676 -5.38 0.94 6.96
C ASN A 676 -6.02 -0.40 6.53
N ASN A 677 -7.25 -0.34 5.99
CA ASN A 677 -8.09 -1.51 5.70
C ASN A 677 -8.70 -1.48 4.29
N ILE A 678 -7.85 -1.42 3.27
CA ILE A 678 -8.28 -1.54 1.87
C ILE A 678 -8.20 -3.00 1.43
N THR A 679 -9.30 -3.54 0.91
CA THR A 679 -9.36 -4.93 0.39
C THR A 679 -9.90 -4.96 -1.03
N LEU A 680 -9.18 -5.61 -1.95
CA LEU A 680 -9.63 -5.92 -3.29
C LEU A 680 -10.10 -7.37 -3.38
N ILE A 681 -11.33 -7.57 -3.84
CA ILE A 681 -11.87 -8.87 -4.23
C ILE A 681 -11.72 -9.02 -5.74
N SER A 682 -10.92 -9.99 -6.18
CA SER A 682 -10.67 -10.24 -7.60
C SER A 682 -10.44 -11.73 -7.86
N PRO A 683 -10.97 -12.31 -8.95
CA PRO A 683 -10.78 -13.73 -9.25
C PRO A 683 -9.30 -14.12 -9.37
N HIS A 684 -8.51 -13.29 -10.06
CA HIS A 684 -7.11 -13.57 -10.40
C HIS A 684 -6.12 -12.63 -9.68
N GLY A 685 -6.58 -11.88 -8.67
CA GLY A 685 -5.74 -10.94 -7.91
C GLY A 685 -5.57 -9.58 -8.59
N ILE A 686 -4.42 -8.93 -8.35
CA ILE A 686 -4.10 -7.59 -8.90
C ILE A 686 -3.39 -7.77 -10.26
N PRO A 687 -3.80 -7.06 -11.31
CA PRO A 687 -3.05 -7.00 -12.56
C PRO A 687 -1.62 -6.50 -12.35
N GLY A 688 -0.66 -7.14 -13.02
CA GLY A 688 0.77 -6.84 -12.85
C GLY A 688 1.52 -7.74 -11.88
N ASP A 689 0.87 -8.71 -11.23
CA ASP A 689 1.58 -9.78 -10.49
C ASP A 689 2.32 -10.74 -11.44
N LEU A 690 1.90 -10.83 -12.71
CA LEU A 690 2.59 -11.61 -13.74
C LEU A 690 3.67 -10.76 -14.45
N PRO A 691 4.84 -11.33 -14.78
CA PRO A 691 5.86 -10.61 -15.55
C PRO A 691 5.32 -10.18 -16.93
N PRO A 692 5.75 -9.03 -17.48
CA PRO A 692 5.41 -8.63 -18.84
C PRO A 692 5.74 -9.73 -19.85
N HIS A 693 4.85 -9.96 -20.82
CA HIS A 693 5.05 -11.00 -21.83
C HIS A 693 4.42 -10.58 -23.17
N GLU A 694 5.28 -10.32 -24.16
CA GLU A 694 4.90 -9.74 -25.45
C GLU A 694 3.69 -10.41 -26.13
N LEU A 695 3.70 -11.75 -26.26
CA LEU A 695 2.61 -12.47 -26.92
C LEU A 695 1.32 -12.57 -26.08
N ARG A 696 1.45 -12.75 -24.76
CA ARG A 696 0.30 -12.80 -23.85
C ARG A 696 -0.44 -11.47 -23.84
N ASP A 697 0.33 -10.39 -23.68
CA ASP A 697 -0.21 -9.04 -23.54
C ASP A 697 -0.84 -8.55 -24.85
N MET A 698 -0.48 -9.16 -25.99
CA MET A 698 -1.10 -8.91 -27.30
C MET A 698 -2.52 -9.46 -27.43
N PHE A 699 -2.96 -10.41 -26.61
CA PHE A 699 -4.35 -10.89 -26.67
C PHE A 699 -5.37 -9.84 -26.19
N LEU A 700 -4.92 -8.79 -25.50
CA LEU A 700 -5.78 -7.75 -24.95
C LEU A 700 -5.42 -6.37 -25.55
N PRO A 701 -6.41 -5.55 -25.91
CA PRO A 701 -6.17 -4.18 -26.30
C PRO A 701 -5.68 -3.38 -25.10
N GLN A 702 -4.79 -2.42 -25.37
CA GLN A 702 -4.27 -1.55 -24.33
C GLN A 702 -5.27 -0.44 -24.01
N SER A 703 -5.67 -0.32 -22.74
CA SER A 703 -6.56 0.76 -22.28
C SER A 703 -5.85 2.11 -22.14
N PHE A 704 -4.51 2.10 -22.06
CA PHE A 704 -3.66 3.26 -21.75
C PHE A 704 -3.98 3.95 -20.41
N ALA A 705 -4.82 3.36 -19.56
CA ALA A 705 -5.06 3.82 -18.20
C ALA A 705 -3.78 3.75 -17.37
N PHE A 706 -3.00 2.68 -17.59
CA PHE A 706 -1.68 2.44 -16.99
C PHE A 706 -0.59 2.32 -18.07
N PRO A 707 0.67 2.69 -17.77
CA PRO A 707 1.81 2.53 -18.69
C PRO A 707 2.04 1.07 -19.11
N LYS A 708 2.39 0.87 -20.40
CA LYS A 708 2.40 -0.41 -21.13
C LYS A 708 3.19 -1.55 -20.48
N ASP A 709 4.45 -1.28 -20.12
CA ASP A 709 5.41 -2.34 -19.82
C ASP A 709 5.74 -2.46 -18.32
N ASP A 710 5.44 -1.42 -17.54
CA ASP A 710 5.92 -1.27 -16.16
C ASP A 710 4.89 -0.66 -15.18
N GLY A 711 3.71 -0.26 -15.66
CA GLY A 711 2.80 0.62 -14.93
C GLY A 711 2.43 0.08 -13.55
N PHE A 712 2.04 -1.18 -13.48
CA PHE A 712 1.64 -1.82 -12.22
C PHE A 712 2.82 -2.05 -11.26
N ALA A 713 4.00 -2.39 -11.80
CA ALA A 713 5.23 -2.54 -11.01
C ALA A 713 5.65 -1.22 -10.34
N LYS A 714 5.48 -0.10 -11.04
CA LYS A 714 5.80 1.25 -10.54
C LYS A 714 4.81 1.79 -9.51
N ILE A 715 3.63 1.18 -9.41
CA ILE A 715 2.62 1.52 -8.40
C ILE A 715 2.76 0.64 -7.15
N SER A 716 2.98 -0.66 -7.33
CA SER A 716 3.06 -1.66 -6.26
C SER A 716 1.86 -1.64 -5.28
N LEU A 717 0.63 -1.65 -5.82
CA LEU A 717 -0.61 -1.66 -5.03
C LEU A 717 -0.63 -2.79 -3.99
N ARG A 718 -0.07 -3.96 -4.33
CA ARG A 718 -0.01 -5.15 -3.47
C ARG A 718 0.64 -4.88 -2.10
N THR A 719 1.47 -3.85 -2.00
CA THR A 719 2.12 -3.43 -0.76
C THR A 719 1.16 -2.78 0.23
N TRP A 720 0.13 -2.12 -0.28
CA TRP A 720 -0.75 -1.23 0.47
C TRP A 720 -2.18 -1.77 0.62
N ILE A 721 -2.55 -2.79 -0.16
CA ILE A 721 -3.90 -3.35 -0.17
C ILE A 721 -3.90 -4.85 0.07
N ASN A 722 -4.97 -5.32 0.70
CA ASN A 722 -5.26 -6.73 0.88
C ASN A 722 -5.94 -7.30 -0.37
N VAL A 723 -5.65 -8.55 -0.74
CA VAL A 723 -6.25 -9.21 -1.91
C VAL A 723 -6.95 -10.49 -1.48
N VAL A 724 -8.25 -10.57 -1.77
CA VAL A 724 -9.06 -11.77 -1.59
C VAL A 724 -9.36 -12.37 -2.96
N TYR A 725 -8.80 -13.56 -3.21
CA TYR A 725 -8.96 -14.27 -4.48
C TYR A 725 -10.35 -14.90 -4.58
N GLY A 726 -11.14 -14.45 -5.56
CA GLY A 726 -12.43 -15.05 -5.86
C GLY A 726 -13.45 -14.10 -6.47
N LYS A 727 -14.63 -14.66 -6.75
CA LYS A 727 -15.79 -13.92 -7.25
C LYS A 727 -16.73 -13.56 -6.11
N MET A 728 -17.25 -12.35 -6.16
CA MET A 728 -18.40 -11.97 -5.35
C MET A 728 -19.62 -12.80 -5.78
N THR A 729 -20.24 -13.47 -4.81
CA THR A 729 -21.37 -14.39 -5.01
C THR A 729 -22.64 -13.94 -4.29
N ALA A 730 -22.50 -13.17 -3.21
CA ALA A 730 -23.62 -12.51 -2.53
C ALA A 730 -23.13 -11.24 -1.82
N ILE A 731 -24.05 -10.30 -1.61
CA ILE A 731 -23.85 -9.13 -0.75
C ILE A 731 -24.93 -9.22 0.33
N ASN A 732 -24.53 -9.18 1.59
CA ASN A 732 -25.45 -9.11 2.73
C ASN A 732 -25.36 -7.71 3.35
N ARG A 733 -26.52 -7.07 3.48
CA ARG A 733 -26.71 -5.69 3.96
C ARG A 733 -27.42 -5.62 5.31
N GLN A 734 -27.74 -6.77 5.92
CA GLN A 734 -28.38 -6.83 7.24
C GLN A 734 -27.34 -6.56 8.34
N ALA A 735 -27.66 -6.82 9.62
CA ALA A 735 -26.94 -6.42 10.84
C ALA A 735 -25.39 -6.35 10.79
N ILE A 736 -24.73 -7.13 9.92
CA ILE A 736 -23.32 -6.98 9.55
C ILE A 736 -23.20 -6.92 8.02
N THR A 737 -22.72 -5.80 7.49
CA THR A 737 -22.45 -5.59 6.06
C THR A 737 -21.26 -6.43 5.60
N GLN A 738 -21.50 -7.35 4.66
CA GLN A 738 -20.48 -8.31 4.22
C GLN A 738 -20.68 -8.81 2.78
N VAL A 739 -19.57 -9.17 2.14
CA VAL A 739 -19.53 -9.82 0.83
C VAL A 739 -19.17 -11.30 0.98
N LEU A 740 -19.93 -12.17 0.31
CA LEU A 740 -19.62 -13.60 0.22
C LEU A 740 -18.79 -13.86 -1.05
N VAL A 741 -17.59 -14.40 -0.87
CA VAL A 741 -16.64 -14.72 -1.94
C VAL A 741 -16.58 -16.24 -2.15
N ASN A 742 -16.73 -16.67 -3.40
CA ASN A 742 -16.76 -18.09 -3.81
C ASN A 742 -17.77 -18.96 -3.04
N GLY A 743 -18.81 -18.36 -2.44
CA GLY A 743 -19.81 -19.04 -1.63
C GLY A 743 -19.38 -19.43 -0.22
N THR A 744 -18.14 -19.17 0.21
CA THR A 744 -17.63 -19.65 1.52
C THR A 744 -16.93 -18.58 2.35
N SER A 745 -16.19 -17.67 1.73
CA SER A 745 -15.36 -16.71 2.45
C SER A 745 -16.13 -15.41 2.67
N ILE A 746 -16.13 -14.92 3.91
CA ILE A 746 -16.84 -13.70 4.30
C ILE A 746 -15.85 -12.54 4.35
N VAL A 747 -16.18 -11.42 3.73
CA VAL A 747 -15.40 -10.18 3.77
C VAL A 747 -16.31 -9.04 4.25
N PRO A 748 -16.17 -8.57 5.50
CA PRO A 748 -16.97 -7.46 6.00
C PRO A 748 -16.52 -6.13 5.37
N TYR A 749 -17.44 -5.17 5.27
CA TYR A 749 -17.16 -3.84 4.72
C TYR A 749 -17.90 -2.75 5.48
N ASP A 750 -17.30 -1.57 5.54
CA ASP A 750 -17.98 -0.33 5.95
C ASP A 750 -18.33 0.48 4.69
N HIS A 751 -17.47 0.42 3.67
CA HIS A 751 -17.72 0.93 2.32
C HIS A 751 -17.46 -0.15 1.27
N LEU A 752 -18.42 -0.38 0.37
CA LEU A 752 -18.31 -1.32 -0.75
C LEU A 752 -18.29 -0.56 -2.08
N VAL A 753 -17.29 -0.80 -2.91
CA VAL A 753 -17.15 -0.19 -4.24
C VAL A 753 -17.17 -1.29 -5.30
N ILE A 754 -18.23 -1.33 -6.11
CA ILE A 754 -18.44 -2.34 -7.15
C ILE A 754 -17.89 -1.82 -8.48
N CYS A 755 -16.75 -2.40 -8.90
CA CYS A 755 -15.99 -2.03 -10.10
C CYS A 755 -15.78 -3.26 -11.02
N THR A 756 -16.73 -4.20 -11.06
CA THR A 756 -16.59 -5.46 -11.83
C THR A 756 -16.60 -5.28 -13.35
N GLY A 757 -16.97 -4.09 -13.84
CA GLY A 757 -17.07 -3.79 -15.27
C GLY A 757 -18.02 -4.74 -16.02
N GLN A 758 -17.74 -4.93 -17.31
CA GLN A 758 -18.44 -5.91 -18.16
C GLN A 758 -17.39 -6.84 -18.79
N GLN A 759 -17.75 -8.11 -18.95
CA GLN A 759 -16.89 -9.17 -19.46
C GLN A 759 -17.57 -9.91 -20.61
N PHE A 760 -16.78 -10.50 -21.51
CA PHE A 760 -17.29 -11.38 -22.56
C PHE A 760 -17.99 -12.59 -21.96
N GLN A 761 -19.15 -12.91 -22.53
CA GLN A 761 -20.02 -13.99 -22.07
C GLN A 761 -19.93 -15.18 -23.02
N VAL A 762 -20.29 -16.37 -22.50
CA VAL A 762 -20.44 -17.55 -23.35
C VAL A 762 -21.60 -17.31 -24.33
N PRO A 763 -21.37 -17.43 -25.65
CA PRO A 763 -22.42 -17.23 -26.63
C PRO A 763 -23.44 -18.36 -26.54
N THR A 764 -24.73 -18.03 -26.55
CA THR A 764 -25.79 -19.04 -26.66
C THR A 764 -26.12 -19.23 -28.14
N PRO A 765 -26.07 -20.46 -28.67
CA PRO A 765 -26.58 -20.71 -30.01
C PRO A 765 -28.06 -20.35 -30.10
N THR A 766 -28.46 -19.70 -31.19
CA THR A 766 -29.86 -19.28 -31.42
C THR A 766 -30.80 -20.48 -31.62
N GLY A 767 -30.26 -21.67 -31.85
CA GLY A 767 -31.01 -22.89 -32.13
C GLY A 767 -31.57 -22.94 -33.55
N ALA A 768 -31.13 -22.04 -34.44
CA ALA A 768 -31.56 -22.01 -35.83
C ALA A 768 -31.20 -23.32 -36.54
N ASP A 769 -32.22 -24.01 -37.05
CA ASP A 769 -32.03 -25.17 -37.90
C ASP A 769 -31.69 -24.72 -39.32
N VAL A 770 -30.41 -24.85 -39.67
CA VAL A 770 -29.90 -24.45 -40.97
C VAL A 770 -30.44 -25.29 -42.12
N HIS A 771 -31.02 -26.46 -41.84
CA HIS A 771 -31.66 -27.29 -42.87
C HIS A 771 -33.05 -26.77 -43.26
N ASN A 772 -33.62 -25.84 -42.50
CA ASN A 772 -34.94 -25.23 -42.76
C ASN A 772 -34.86 -23.79 -43.31
N ASN A 773 -33.75 -23.41 -43.96
CA ASN A 773 -33.54 -22.08 -44.56
C ASN A 773 -33.74 -20.89 -43.59
N VAL A 774 -33.42 -21.08 -42.31
CA VAL A 774 -33.49 -20.00 -41.31
C VAL A 774 -32.38 -18.96 -41.58
N THR A 775 -32.77 -17.70 -41.76
CA THR A 775 -31.86 -16.55 -41.91
C THR A 775 -31.82 -15.69 -40.64
N ASN A 776 -30.97 -14.67 -40.63
CA ASN A 776 -30.88 -13.71 -39.51
C ASN A 776 -32.20 -13.01 -39.14
N GLN A 777 -33.23 -13.05 -40.00
CA GLN A 777 -34.53 -12.42 -39.75
C GLN A 777 -35.46 -13.27 -38.88
N ASN A 778 -35.27 -14.59 -38.83
CA ASN A 778 -36.20 -15.54 -38.20
C ASN A 778 -35.49 -16.46 -37.19
N LEU A 779 -34.77 -15.87 -36.23
CA LEU A 779 -34.01 -16.64 -35.24
C LEU A 779 -34.94 -17.23 -34.15
N PRO A 780 -34.82 -18.53 -33.81
CA PRO A 780 -35.69 -19.15 -32.79
C PRO A 780 -35.48 -18.59 -31.38
N GLN A 781 -34.28 -18.11 -31.07
CA GLN A 781 -33.93 -17.47 -29.81
C GLN A 781 -33.09 -16.22 -30.07
N PRO A 782 -33.20 -15.19 -29.21
CA PRO A 782 -32.39 -13.99 -29.37
C PRO A 782 -30.90 -14.33 -29.20
N PRO A 783 -30.02 -13.80 -30.06
CA PRO A 783 -28.57 -13.98 -29.94
C PRO A 783 -28.01 -13.55 -28.57
N GLU A 784 -28.64 -12.58 -27.89
CA GLU A 784 -28.17 -12.10 -26.60
C GLU A 784 -28.58 -12.96 -25.40
N LYS A 785 -29.27 -14.08 -25.62
CA LYS A 785 -29.69 -14.96 -24.52
C LYS A 785 -28.47 -15.45 -23.74
N HIS A 786 -28.55 -15.46 -22.41
CA HIS A 786 -27.47 -15.99 -21.56
C HIS A 786 -27.43 -17.51 -21.56
N TYR A 787 -26.22 -18.05 -21.73
CA TYR A 787 -25.99 -19.48 -21.73
C TYR A 787 -26.10 -20.04 -20.30
N GLN A 788 -26.79 -21.17 -20.15
CA GLN A 788 -27.09 -21.79 -18.85
C GLN A 788 -26.37 -23.12 -18.62
N GLY A 789 -25.65 -23.63 -19.63
CA GLY A 789 -24.93 -24.91 -19.54
C GLY A 789 -23.49 -24.75 -19.01
N PRO A 790 -22.76 -25.87 -18.87
CA PRO A 790 -21.32 -25.83 -18.64
C PRO A 790 -20.61 -25.29 -19.90
N VAL A 791 -19.55 -24.52 -19.69
CA VAL A 791 -18.73 -23.95 -20.77
C VAL A 791 -18.06 -25.09 -21.54
N PRO A 792 -18.17 -25.14 -22.87
CA PRO A 792 -17.44 -26.13 -23.69
C PRO A 792 -15.92 -26.04 -23.46
N PRO A 793 -15.17 -27.15 -23.33
CA PRO A 793 -13.76 -27.10 -22.93
C PRO A 793 -12.84 -26.41 -23.93
N ASN A 794 -13.21 -26.38 -25.21
CA ASN A 794 -12.47 -25.69 -26.27
C ASN A 794 -13.01 -24.32 -26.64
N LEU A 795 -13.95 -23.79 -25.86
CA LEU A 795 -14.39 -22.40 -25.91
C LEU A 795 -13.57 -21.57 -24.93
N CYS A 796 -12.93 -20.52 -25.43
CA CYS A 796 -12.09 -19.60 -24.67
C CYS A 796 -12.74 -18.20 -24.64
N LEU A 797 -12.84 -17.63 -23.45
CA LEU A 797 -13.18 -16.22 -23.22
C LEU A 797 -11.95 -15.55 -22.62
N ILE A 798 -11.52 -14.43 -23.20
CA ILE A 798 -10.36 -13.69 -22.70
C ILE A 798 -10.84 -12.36 -22.14
N ASN A 799 -10.91 -12.26 -20.81
CA ASN A 799 -11.35 -11.05 -20.12
C ASN A 799 -10.22 -10.32 -19.40
N ASP A 800 -9.16 -11.03 -19.05
CA ASP A 800 -8.00 -10.48 -18.37
C ASP A 800 -6.69 -11.17 -18.78
N THR A 801 -5.58 -10.68 -18.24
CA THR A 801 -4.22 -11.16 -18.55
C THR A 801 -4.00 -12.61 -18.12
N TYR A 802 -4.76 -13.11 -17.15
CA TYR A 802 -4.68 -14.50 -16.71
C TYR A 802 -5.38 -15.42 -17.72
N ASP A 803 -6.57 -15.06 -18.20
CA ASP A 803 -7.24 -15.79 -19.28
C ASP A 803 -6.36 -15.86 -20.53
N ALA A 804 -5.68 -14.74 -20.87
CA ALA A 804 -4.73 -14.68 -21.97
C ALA A 804 -3.53 -15.61 -21.76
N ALA A 805 -2.99 -15.67 -20.53
CA ALA A 805 -1.91 -16.60 -20.19
C ALA A 805 -2.38 -18.07 -20.35
N MET A 806 -3.63 -18.37 -19.99
CA MET A 806 -4.16 -19.73 -20.06
C MET A 806 -4.34 -20.17 -21.51
N LEU A 807 -4.82 -19.25 -22.35
CA LEU A 807 -4.89 -19.50 -23.77
C LEU A 807 -3.50 -19.70 -24.39
N LEU A 808 -2.53 -18.84 -24.06
CA LEU A 808 -1.17 -18.93 -24.60
C LEU A 808 -0.53 -20.30 -24.30
N LEU A 809 -0.60 -20.76 -23.05
CA LEU A 809 -0.09 -22.08 -22.66
C LEU A 809 -0.75 -23.22 -23.44
N ARG A 810 -2.05 -23.09 -23.76
CA ARG A 810 -2.77 -24.07 -24.57
C ARG A 810 -2.32 -24.01 -26.03
N LEU A 811 -2.11 -22.82 -26.58
CA LEU A 811 -1.72 -22.62 -27.97
C LEU A 811 -0.28 -23.07 -28.25
N ASP A 812 0.65 -22.89 -27.31
CA ASP A 812 2.06 -23.28 -27.45
C ASP A 812 2.26 -24.78 -27.74
N ILE A 813 1.32 -25.62 -27.28
CA ILE A 813 1.32 -27.07 -27.51
C ILE A 813 0.34 -27.52 -28.60
N THR A 814 -0.44 -26.58 -29.14
CA THR A 814 -1.45 -26.87 -30.16
C THR A 814 -0.78 -26.93 -31.54
N PRO A 815 -0.97 -28.02 -32.31
CA PRO A 815 -0.45 -28.08 -33.68
C PRO A 815 -0.99 -26.94 -34.55
N HIS A 816 -0.14 -26.26 -35.30
CA HIS A 816 -0.54 -25.11 -36.13
C HIS A 816 -1.50 -25.43 -37.28
N ASN A 817 -1.82 -26.71 -37.54
CA ASN A 817 -2.85 -27.09 -38.51
C ASN A 817 -4.28 -27.11 -37.93
N LYS A 818 -4.42 -26.84 -36.63
CA LYS A 818 -5.70 -26.81 -35.94
C LYS A 818 -6.52 -25.57 -36.32
N LYS A 819 -7.83 -25.75 -36.50
CA LYS A 819 -8.76 -24.71 -36.94
C LYS A 819 -9.20 -23.86 -35.76
N ILE A 820 -8.91 -22.56 -35.81
CA ILE A 820 -9.25 -21.60 -34.75
C ILE A 820 -10.27 -20.61 -35.30
N VAL A 821 -11.42 -20.53 -34.63
CA VAL A 821 -12.49 -19.59 -34.99
C VAL A 821 -12.56 -18.48 -33.94
N VAL A 822 -12.46 -17.23 -34.39
CA VAL A 822 -12.60 -16.03 -33.58
C VAL A 822 -13.95 -15.38 -33.94
N TYR A 823 -14.87 -15.28 -32.98
CA TYR A 823 -16.21 -14.73 -33.21
C TYR A 823 -16.44 -13.42 -32.46
N GLY A 824 -16.62 -12.32 -33.19
CA GLY A 824 -16.87 -10.98 -32.64
C GLY A 824 -16.39 -9.89 -33.61
N ASN A 825 -16.60 -8.62 -33.26
CA ASN A 825 -16.21 -7.45 -34.05
C ASN A 825 -15.51 -6.36 -33.22
N SER A 826 -14.95 -6.73 -32.06
CA SER A 826 -14.26 -5.80 -31.16
C SER A 826 -12.76 -5.76 -31.42
N MET A 827 -12.05 -4.80 -30.81
CA MET A 827 -10.59 -4.68 -30.95
C MET A 827 -9.86 -5.96 -30.51
N GLU A 828 -10.36 -6.63 -29.46
CA GLU A 828 -9.86 -7.91 -28.95
C GLU A 828 -9.79 -9.01 -30.02
N CYS A 829 -10.71 -9.02 -30.99
CA CYS A 829 -10.68 -9.98 -32.10
C CYS A 829 -9.41 -9.81 -32.93
N TYR A 830 -9.10 -8.58 -33.30
CA TYR A 830 -7.99 -8.27 -34.19
C TYR A 830 -6.64 -8.42 -33.48
N THR A 831 -6.56 -8.02 -32.20
CA THR A 831 -5.34 -8.22 -31.39
C THR A 831 -5.06 -9.72 -31.16
N THR A 832 -6.12 -10.52 -30.95
CA THR A 832 -6.02 -11.98 -30.86
C THR A 832 -5.55 -12.62 -32.16
N LEU A 833 -6.09 -12.20 -33.31
CA LEU A 833 -5.62 -12.69 -34.62
C LEU A 833 -4.14 -12.34 -34.85
N GLN A 834 -3.73 -11.12 -34.49
CA GLN A 834 -2.34 -10.72 -34.56
C GLN A 834 -1.44 -11.60 -33.68
N ALA A 835 -1.87 -11.90 -32.45
CA ALA A 835 -1.15 -12.80 -31.55
C ALA A 835 -1.02 -14.22 -32.11
N LEU A 836 -2.11 -14.78 -32.67
CA LEU A 836 -2.13 -16.10 -33.30
C LEU A 836 -1.20 -16.19 -34.52
N LEU A 837 -1.19 -15.16 -35.37
CA LEU A 837 -0.28 -15.09 -36.52
C LEU A 837 1.19 -15.01 -36.06
N ARG A 838 1.48 -14.21 -35.02
CA ARG A 838 2.84 -14.13 -34.44
C ARG A 838 3.29 -15.43 -33.76
N LEU A 839 2.35 -16.19 -33.20
CA LEU A 839 2.61 -17.53 -32.66
C LEU A 839 2.90 -18.57 -33.76
N GLY A 840 2.73 -18.23 -35.04
CA GLY A 840 3.06 -19.09 -36.18
C GLY A 840 1.88 -19.92 -36.69
N PHE A 841 0.64 -19.64 -36.27
CA PHE A 841 -0.53 -20.25 -36.91
C PHE A 841 -0.70 -19.68 -38.33
N PRO A 842 -0.80 -20.53 -39.37
CA PRO A 842 -1.03 -20.06 -40.73
C PRO A 842 -2.43 -19.45 -40.83
N GLY A 843 -2.60 -18.33 -41.52
CA GLY A 843 -3.92 -17.69 -41.60
C GLY A 843 -5.00 -18.57 -42.23
N SER A 844 -4.63 -19.53 -43.10
CA SER A 844 -5.56 -20.55 -43.63
C SER A 844 -6.16 -21.50 -42.57
N SER A 845 -5.63 -21.49 -41.35
CA SER A 845 -6.19 -22.19 -40.18
C SER A 845 -7.07 -21.30 -39.31
N LEU A 846 -7.08 -19.99 -39.56
CA LEU A 846 -7.78 -18.98 -38.79
C LEU A 846 -9.04 -18.51 -39.52
N THR A 847 -10.14 -18.36 -38.78
CA THR A 847 -11.39 -17.83 -39.32
C THR A 847 -11.94 -16.76 -38.39
N LEU A 848 -12.15 -15.56 -38.92
CA LEU A 848 -12.83 -14.46 -38.26
C LEU A 848 -14.30 -14.44 -38.68
N VAL A 849 -15.19 -14.51 -37.70
CA VAL A 849 -16.64 -14.41 -37.90
C VAL A 849 -17.15 -13.18 -37.18
N GLU A 850 -17.76 -12.25 -37.90
CA GLU A 850 -18.24 -10.98 -37.37
C GLU A 850 -19.78 -10.99 -37.26
N PRO A 851 -20.34 -10.63 -36.08
CA PRO A 851 -21.78 -10.42 -35.96
C PRO A 851 -22.25 -9.17 -36.72
N PRO A 852 -23.56 -9.05 -37.02
CA PRO A 852 -24.12 -7.83 -37.57
C PRO A 852 -23.85 -6.61 -36.68
N ILE A 853 -23.52 -5.47 -37.31
CA ILE A 853 -23.26 -4.20 -36.62
C ILE A 853 -24.61 -3.53 -36.32
N ILE A 854 -24.96 -3.36 -35.04
CA ILE A 854 -26.27 -2.83 -34.62
C ILE A 854 -26.29 -1.29 -34.62
N GLU A 855 -25.21 -0.64 -34.20
CA GLU A 855 -25.13 0.83 -34.03
C GLU A 855 -24.50 1.56 -35.24
N GLY A 856 -24.20 0.84 -36.32
CA GLY A 856 -23.56 1.39 -37.53
C GLY A 856 -22.09 1.81 -37.37
N VAL A 857 -21.50 1.67 -36.18
CA VAL A 857 -20.11 2.06 -35.88
C VAL A 857 -19.27 0.82 -35.59
N THR A 858 -18.12 0.68 -36.27
CA THR A 858 -17.14 -0.39 -36.02
C THR A 858 -16.13 0.01 -34.95
N CYS A 859 -15.37 -0.95 -34.42
CA CYS A 859 -14.35 -0.66 -33.39
C CYS A 859 -13.22 0.28 -33.88
N PHE A 860 -13.05 0.44 -35.19
CA PHE A 860 -12.10 1.39 -35.77
C PHE A 860 -12.69 2.78 -35.99
N ASN A 861 -14.03 2.88 -36.10
CA ASN A 861 -14.75 4.12 -36.43
C ASN A 861 -14.14 4.90 -37.61
N ASN A 862 -13.56 4.18 -38.57
CA ASN A 862 -12.93 4.74 -39.75
C ASN A 862 -12.96 3.69 -40.90
N PRO A 863 -13.64 3.99 -42.02
CA PRO A 863 -13.82 3.04 -43.10
C PRO A 863 -12.52 2.71 -43.85
N ASP A 864 -11.57 3.65 -43.94
CA ASP A 864 -10.28 3.44 -44.60
C ASP A 864 -9.43 2.45 -43.80
N VAL A 865 -9.41 2.60 -42.47
CA VAL A 865 -8.74 1.67 -41.55
C VAL A 865 -9.36 0.29 -41.65
N GLU A 866 -10.70 0.20 -41.64
CA GLU A 866 -11.41 -1.07 -41.76
C GLU A 866 -11.11 -1.78 -43.09
N GLN A 867 -11.10 -1.03 -44.20
CA GLN A 867 -10.78 -1.58 -45.51
C GLN A 867 -9.34 -2.09 -45.56
N GLU A 868 -8.38 -1.35 -45.00
CA GLU A 868 -6.99 -1.78 -44.96
C GLU A 868 -6.78 -2.99 -44.05
N MET A 869 -7.47 -3.06 -42.91
CA MET A 869 -7.47 -4.23 -42.03
C MET A 869 -7.99 -5.48 -42.75
N LYS A 870 -9.11 -5.38 -43.49
CA LYS A 870 -9.63 -6.48 -44.31
C LYS A 870 -8.64 -6.93 -45.38
N LYS A 871 -7.97 -5.99 -46.06
CA LYS A 871 -6.91 -6.32 -47.04
C LYS A 871 -5.73 -7.04 -46.38
N CYS A 872 -5.30 -6.60 -45.21
CA CYS A 872 -4.20 -7.21 -44.46
C CYS A 872 -4.55 -8.64 -44.02
N LEU A 873 -5.75 -8.88 -43.51
CA LEU A 873 -6.22 -10.20 -43.11
C LEU A 873 -6.33 -11.16 -44.32
N ASN A 874 -6.85 -10.68 -45.44
CA ASN A 874 -6.89 -11.46 -46.69
C ASN A 874 -5.49 -11.80 -47.20
N LYS A 875 -4.54 -10.86 -47.15
CA LYS A 875 -3.13 -11.11 -47.52
C LYS A 875 -2.46 -12.15 -46.60
N ALA A 876 -2.93 -12.27 -45.37
CA ALA A 876 -2.46 -13.28 -44.41
C ALA A 876 -3.16 -14.63 -44.57
N ASP A 877 -4.05 -14.82 -45.56
CA ASP A 877 -4.91 -15.99 -45.80
C ASP A 877 -5.95 -16.27 -44.69
N VAL A 878 -6.30 -15.26 -43.88
CA VAL A 878 -7.36 -15.41 -42.85
C VAL A 878 -8.74 -15.39 -43.51
N THR A 879 -9.56 -16.40 -43.22
CA THR A 879 -10.94 -16.47 -43.75
C THR A 879 -11.86 -15.55 -42.96
N MET A 880 -12.67 -14.73 -43.63
CA MET A 880 -13.58 -13.77 -43.00
C MET A 880 -15.05 -14.01 -43.38
N HIS A 881 -15.94 -14.02 -42.40
CA HIS A 881 -17.39 -14.09 -42.60
C HIS A 881 -18.09 -12.97 -41.82
N GLY A 882 -18.82 -12.09 -42.51
CA GLY A 882 -19.55 -10.98 -41.89
C GLY A 882 -21.04 -11.25 -41.69
N ASN A 883 -21.68 -10.45 -40.83
CA ASN A 883 -23.11 -10.48 -40.57
C ASN A 883 -23.64 -11.86 -40.11
N CYS A 884 -22.90 -12.52 -39.23
CA CYS A 884 -23.18 -13.90 -38.81
C CYS A 884 -23.71 -14.00 -37.37
N TYR A 885 -24.81 -14.72 -37.17
CA TYR A 885 -25.25 -15.13 -35.83
C TYR A 885 -24.98 -16.61 -35.59
N LEU A 886 -24.52 -16.95 -34.39
CA LEU A 886 -24.26 -18.34 -34.03
C LEU A 886 -25.58 -19.15 -34.02
N ALA A 887 -25.71 -20.10 -34.95
CA ALA A 887 -26.88 -20.94 -35.10
C ALA A 887 -26.85 -22.09 -34.09
N ASN A 888 -25.80 -22.92 -34.16
CA ASN A 888 -25.65 -24.16 -33.40
C ASN A 888 -24.19 -24.54 -33.19
N TRP A 889 -23.93 -25.29 -32.13
CA TRP A 889 -22.70 -26.07 -31.94
C TRP A 889 -22.94 -27.52 -32.39
N ASN A 890 -21.95 -28.15 -33.03
CA ASN A 890 -22.01 -29.57 -33.43
C ASN A 890 -23.30 -29.93 -34.19
N ASP A 891 -23.75 -29.05 -35.09
CA ASP A 891 -25.00 -29.20 -35.85
C ASP A 891 -26.25 -29.44 -34.99
N GLY A 892 -26.29 -28.89 -33.77
CA GLY A 892 -27.41 -29.08 -32.84
C GLY A 892 -27.34 -30.38 -32.03
N LEU A 893 -26.33 -31.22 -32.28
CA LEU A 893 -26.05 -32.47 -31.56
C LEU A 893 -25.05 -32.25 -30.40
N TYR A 894 -24.93 -31.03 -29.91
CA TYR A 894 -24.03 -30.72 -28.80
C TYR A 894 -24.56 -31.29 -27.49
N GLU A 895 -23.78 -32.18 -26.88
CA GLU A 895 -24.01 -32.62 -25.50
C GLU A 895 -23.21 -31.73 -24.53
N LYS A 896 -23.85 -31.37 -23.41
CA LYS A 896 -23.27 -30.50 -22.39
C LYS A 896 -21.91 -31.02 -21.91
N GLY A 897 -20.88 -30.18 -22.07
CA GLY A 897 -19.52 -30.47 -21.60
C GLY A 897 -18.62 -31.16 -22.62
N GLN A 898 -19.11 -31.45 -23.84
CA GLN A 898 -18.27 -31.90 -24.94
C GLN A 898 -17.52 -30.74 -25.62
N ASP A 899 -16.51 -31.09 -26.43
CA ASP A 899 -15.84 -30.14 -27.32
C ASP A 899 -16.72 -29.76 -28.51
N ILE A 900 -16.60 -28.51 -28.93
CA ILE A 900 -17.15 -28.00 -30.19
C ILE A 900 -16.26 -28.50 -31.32
N LYS A 901 -16.81 -29.29 -32.24
CA LYS A 901 -16.13 -29.83 -33.44
C LYS A 901 -16.47 -29.03 -34.69
N ASN A 902 -17.69 -28.51 -34.77
CA ASN A 902 -18.13 -27.64 -35.85
C ASN A 902 -19.01 -26.51 -35.31
N LEU A 903 -18.93 -25.38 -36.02
CA LEU A 903 -19.72 -24.18 -35.76
C LEU A 903 -20.57 -23.88 -36.99
N THR A 904 -21.84 -23.58 -36.72
CA THR A 904 -22.79 -23.20 -37.75
C THR A 904 -23.32 -21.81 -37.44
N PHE A 905 -23.29 -20.92 -38.43
CA PHE A 905 -23.74 -19.54 -38.33
C PHE A 905 -24.83 -19.26 -39.36
N THR A 906 -25.89 -18.54 -38.99
CA THR A 906 -26.83 -17.96 -39.96
C THR A 906 -26.24 -16.68 -40.55
N THR A 907 -26.57 -16.41 -41.81
CA THR A 907 -26.27 -15.16 -42.50
C THR A 907 -27.58 -14.51 -42.96
N PRO A 908 -27.55 -13.30 -43.55
CA PRO A 908 -28.76 -12.67 -44.09
C PRO A 908 -29.43 -13.50 -45.19
N THR A 909 -28.67 -14.32 -45.92
CA THR A 909 -29.13 -15.05 -47.11
C THR A 909 -29.07 -16.57 -46.99
N SER A 910 -28.28 -17.13 -46.07
CA SER A 910 -28.06 -18.58 -45.94
C SER A 910 -27.42 -18.91 -44.57
N TYR A 911 -26.53 -19.89 -44.54
CA TYR A 911 -25.71 -20.25 -43.40
C TYR A 911 -24.27 -20.56 -43.82
N VAL A 912 -23.35 -20.52 -42.87
CA VAL A 912 -21.96 -20.93 -43.03
C VAL A 912 -21.63 -21.98 -41.98
N LYS A 913 -20.96 -23.05 -42.40
CA LYS A 913 -20.47 -24.11 -41.53
C LYS A 913 -18.96 -24.22 -41.62
N MET A 914 -18.30 -24.41 -40.49
CA MET A 914 -16.85 -24.58 -40.41
C MET A 914 -16.46 -25.54 -39.29
N ASP A 915 -15.36 -26.25 -39.51
CA ASP A 915 -14.74 -27.06 -38.47
C ASP A 915 -14.03 -26.17 -37.45
N CYS A 916 -14.03 -26.59 -36.19
CA CYS A 916 -13.48 -25.82 -35.10
C CYS A 916 -12.75 -26.74 -34.12
N ASP A 917 -11.47 -26.46 -33.87
CA ASP A 917 -10.71 -27.10 -32.81
C ASP A 917 -10.62 -26.19 -31.56
N ILE A 918 -10.53 -24.88 -31.75
CA ILE A 918 -10.53 -23.86 -30.68
C ILE A 918 -11.48 -22.73 -31.07
N PHE A 919 -12.40 -22.39 -30.18
CA PHE A 919 -13.36 -21.31 -30.38
C PHE A 919 -13.07 -20.17 -29.41
N ILE A 920 -12.73 -18.99 -29.93
CA ILE A 920 -12.51 -17.77 -29.12
C ILE A 920 -13.69 -16.84 -29.38
N CYS A 921 -14.38 -16.42 -28.32
CA CYS A 921 -15.59 -15.61 -28.47
C CYS A 921 -15.47 -14.23 -27.81
N TYR A 922 -15.78 -13.21 -28.61
CA TYR A 922 -15.86 -11.79 -28.29
C TYR A 922 -17.21 -11.18 -28.69
N PHE A 923 -18.29 -11.99 -28.71
CA PHE A 923 -19.58 -11.58 -29.25
C PHE A 923 -20.23 -10.42 -28.48
N LYS A 924 -20.33 -10.55 -27.15
CA LYS A 924 -20.99 -9.55 -26.30
C LYS A 924 -20.34 -9.46 -24.93
N LYS A 925 -20.11 -8.23 -24.47
CA LYS A 925 -19.79 -7.93 -23.07
C LYS A 925 -21.07 -7.71 -22.26
N ASP A 926 -21.12 -8.27 -21.07
CA ASP A 926 -22.20 -8.09 -20.12
C ASP A 926 -21.68 -8.19 -18.68
N VAL A 927 -22.50 -7.84 -17.70
CA VAL A 927 -22.17 -8.01 -16.28
C VAL A 927 -21.99 -9.50 -15.96
N ASP A 928 -20.99 -9.85 -15.14
CA ASP A 928 -20.82 -11.23 -14.66
C ASP A 928 -22.10 -11.74 -14.00
N LYS A 929 -22.53 -12.95 -14.36
CA LYS A 929 -23.78 -13.54 -13.89
C LYS A 929 -23.84 -13.65 -12.36
N ALA A 930 -22.73 -14.03 -11.71
CA ALA A 930 -22.70 -14.14 -10.25
C ALA A 930 -22.77 -12.76 -9.59
N ALA A 931 -22.08 -11.76 -10.16
CA ALA A 931 -22.19 -10.39 -9.69
C ALA A 931 -23.61 -9.82 -9.86
N PHE A 932 -24.26 -10.07 -10.99
CA PHE A 932 -25.66 -9.69 -11.24
C PHE A 932 -26.61 -10.32 -10.21
N ILE A 933 -26.50 -11.63 -9.97
CA ILE A 933 -27.32 -12.33 -8.96
C ILE A 933 -27.06 -11.74 -7.58
N ALA A 934 -25.79 -11.53 -7.20
CA ALA A 934 -25.42 -10.97 -5.91
C ALA A 934 -26.05 -9.58 -5.67
N MET A 935 -25.98 -8.69 -6.66
CA MET A 935 -26.55 -7.34 -6.57
C MET A 935 -28.08 -7.36 -6.49
N ASN A 936 -28.74 -8.19 -7.32
CA ASN A 936 -30.20 -8.30 -7.30
C ASN A 936 -30.73 -8.92 -6.01
N CYS A 937 -30.10 -10.00 -5.52
CA CYS A 937 -30.46 -10.61 -4.24
C CYS A 937 -30.24 -9.64 -3.07
N ALA A 938 -29.27 -8.74 -3.18
CA ALA A 938 -29.04 -7.67 -2.22
C ALA A 938 -29.99 -6.47 -2.39
N CYS A 939 -30.99 -6.55 -3.27
CA CYS A 939 -31.95 -5.49 -3.55
C CYS A 939 -31.30 -4.17 -3.98
N LEU A 940 -30.20 -4.24 -4.72
CA LEU A 940 -29.64 -3.08 -5.42
C LEU A 940 -30.42 -2.83 -6.71
N VAL A 941 -30.72 -1.56 -7.01
CA VAL A 941 -31.53 -1.22 -8.20
C VAL A 941 -30.74 -1.53 -9.47
N PHE A 942 -31.29 -2.42 -10.31
CA PHE A 942 -30.68 -2.86 -11.56
C PHE A 942 -31.67 -2.70 -12.72
N ASP A 943 -31.27 -1.95 -13.75
CA ASP A 943 -32.10 -1.63 -14.93
C ASP A 943 -31.25 -1.77 -16.20
N GLY A 944 -30.93 -3.03 -16.54
CA GLY A 944 -29.93 -3.41 -17.53
C GLY A 944 -28.48 -3.19 -17.07
N LYS A 945 -28.26 -2.26 -16.14
CA LYS A 945 -27.00 -1.92 -15.47
C LYS A 945 -27.28 -1.54 -14.00
N LEU A 946 -26.25 -1.54 -13.16
CA LEU A 946 -26.37 -1.06 -11.77
C LEU A 946 -26.69 0.44 -11.75
N VAL A 947 -27.79 0.81 -11.11
CA VAL A 947 -28.25 2.21 -11.07
C VAL A 947 -27.54 2.97 -9.96
N ILE A 948 -26.95 4.11 -10.30
CA ILE A 948 -26.24 5.00 -9.37
C ILE A 948 -26.77 6.44 -9.43
N ASN A 949 -26.46 7.21 -8.39
CA ASN A 949 -26.69 8.64 -8.35
C ASN A 949 -25.49 9.43 -8.94
N SER A 950 -25.58 10.76 -8.96
CA SER A 950 -24.52 11.66 -9.45
C SER A 950 -23.21 11.63 -8.63
N THR A 951 -23.22 10.94 -7.50
CA THR A 951 -22.08 10.77 -6.57
C THR A 951 -21.70 9.29 -6.42
N PHE A 952 -21.97 8.47 -7.45
CA PHE A 952 -21.62 7.04 -7.52
C PHE A 952 -22.34 6.11 -6.54
N HIS A 953 -23.18 6.61 -5.63
CA HIS A 953 -23.91 5.78 -4.68
C HIS A 953 -25.05 5.03 -5.37
N THR A 954 -25.29 3.81 -4.93
CA THR A 954 -26.49 3.03 -5.27
C THR A 954 -27.70 3.52 -4.44
N ASN A 955 -28.76 2.71 -4.34
CA ASN A 955 -29.83 2.95 -3.36
C ASN A 955 -29.39 2.68 -1.90
N ASP A 956 -28.16 2.23 -1.68
CA ASP A 956 -27.51 2.14 -0.38
C ASP A 956 -26.32 3.11 -0.32
N VAL A 957 -26.23 3.92 0.73
CA VAL A 957 -25.19 4.95 0.89
C VAL A 957 -23.82 4.34 1.20
N SER A 958 -23.77 3.12 1.74
CA SER A 958 -22.53 2.39 1.98
C SER A 958 -21.96 1.72 0.72
N ILE A 959 -22.75 1.65 -0.37
CA ILE A 959 -22.39 0.93 -1.60
C ILE A 959 -22.32 1.89 -2.79
N ARG A 960 -21.15 1.97 -3.41
CA ARG A 960 -20.90 2.71 -4.64
C ARG A 960 -20.69 1.76 -5.81
N GLY A 961 -21.04 2.23 -7.01
CA GLY A 961 -20.77 1.52 -8.26
C GLY A 961 -20.04 2.43 -9.24
N ALA A 962 -19.04 1.90 -9.95
CA ALA A 962 -18.31 2.67 -10.95
C ALA A 962 -17.86 1.82 -12.15
N GLY A 963 -17.71 2.45 -13.31
CA GLY A 963 -17.31 1.79 -14.56
C GLY A 963 -18.47 1.21 -15.38
N PRO A 964 -18.17 0.47 -16.47
CA PRO A 964 -19.14 0.14 -17.52
C PRO A 964 -20.40 -0.64 -17.08
N LEU A 965 -20.37 -1.28 -15.90
CA LEU A 965 -21.54 -1.96 -15.31
C LEU A 965 -22.65 -1.01 -14.87
N THR A 966 -22.37 0.29 -14.79
CA THR A 966 -23.26 1.27 -14.16
C THR A 966 -24.02 2.14 -15.16
N LYS A 967 -25.14 2.70 -14.70
CA LYS A 967 -25.91 3.74 -15.37
C LYS A 967 -26.42 4.76 -14.35
N PHE A 968 -26.61 6.00 -14.76
CA PHE A 968 -27.23 7.00 -13.90
C PHE A 968 -28.74 6.73 -13.74
N SER A 969 -29.29 7.14 -12.61
CA SER A 969 -30.73 7.09 -12.34
C SER A 969 -31.50 7.92 -13.38
N ARG A 970 -32.63 7.36 -13.88
CA ARG A 970 -33.49 8.02 -14.88
C ARG A 970 -33.99 9.41 -14.45
N LYS A 971 -33.97 9.71 -13.14
CA LYS A 971 -34.32 11.04 -12.59
C LYS A 971 -33.44 12.18 -13.12
N TYR A 972 -32.25 11.85 -13.63
CA TYR A 972 -31.33 12.83 -14.23
C TYR A 972 -31.57 13.04 -15.73
N TYR A 973 -32.51 12.30 -16.34
CA TYR A 973 -32.83 12.39 -17.78
C TYR A 973 -31.60 12.28 -18.70
N CYS A 974 -30.62 11.46 -18.32
CA CYS A 974 -29.33 11.31 -19.00
C CYS A 974 -29.05 9.86 -19.44
N ASP A 975 -30.07 9.10 -19.81
CA ASP A 975 -29.97 7.69 -20.20
C ASP A 975 -28.84 7.33 -21.21
N PRO A 976 -28.49 8.18 -22.19
CA PRO A 976 -27.36 7.91 -23.09
C PRO A 976 -25.98 7.92 -22.41
N TRP A 977 -25.85 8.60 -21.28
CA TRP A 977 -24.58 8.78 -20.58
C TRP A 977 -24.41 7.68 -19.53
N THR A 978 -23.36 6.89 -19.69
CA THR A 978 -22.94 5.89 -18.70
C THR A 978 -21.43 5.98 -18.51
N HIS A 979 -20.89 5.40 -17.44
CA HIS A 979 -19.44 5.36 -17.25
C HIS A 979 -18.68 4.65 -18.38
N ALA A 980 -19.35 3.88 -19.25
CA ALA A 980 -18.73 3.31 -20.44
C ALA A 980 -18.34 4.39 -21.50
N ASN A 981 -18.92 5.59 -21.40
CA ASN A 981 -18.65 6.71 -22.31
C ASN A 981 -17.51 7.63 -21.83
N PHE A 982 -16.95 7.38 -20.63
CA PHE A 982 -15.93 8.23 -20.00
C PHE A 982 -14.60 7.50 -19.85
N ASN A 983 -13.54 8.26 -19.63
CA ASN A 983 -12.22 7.70 -19.36
C ASN A 983 -12.25 6.93 -18.01
N SER A 984 -11.81 5.67 -18.01
CA SER A 984 -11.84 4.81 -16.82
C SER A 984 -11.00 5.37 -15.66
N ARG A 985 -9.90 6.06 -15.97
CA ARG A 985 -9.03 6.68 -14.97
C ARG A 985 -9.72 7.88 -14.30
N GLU A 986 -10.34 8.75 -15.09
CA GLU A 986 -11.09 9.90 -14.55
C GLU A 986 -12.26 9.44 -13.68
N VAL A 987 -13.00 8.42 -14.11
CA VAL A 987 -14.07 7.80 -13.32
C VAL A 987 -13.54 7.22 -12.00
N GLY A 988 -12.37 6.55 -12.04
CA GLY A 988 -11.73 6.00 -10.84
C GLY A 988 -11.25 7.06 -9.85
N ILE A 989 -10.79 8.23 -10.33
CA ILE A 989 -10.44 9.39 -9.50
C ILE A 989 -11.70 10.07 -8.95
N ALA A 990 -12.79 10.14 -9.71
CA ALA A 990 -14.01 10.83 -9.27
C ALA A 990 -14.80 10.06 -8.21
N VAL A 991 -14.65 8.73 -8.11
CA VAL A 991 -15.32 7.90 -7.11
C VAL A 991 -14.58 7.81 -5.78
N SER A 992 -13.26 8.02 -5.78
CA SER A 992 -12.40 8.12 -4.58
C SER A 992 -12.65 9.42 -3.84
#